data_AF-A0A1B8BA49-F1
#
_entry.id   AF-A0A1B8BA49-F1
#
_cell.length_a   1.000
_cell.length_b   1.000
_cell.length_c   1.000
_cell.angle_alpha   90.00
_cell.angle_beta   90.00
_cell.angle_gamma   90.00
#
_symmetry.space_group_name_H-M   'P 1'
#
loop_
_entity.id
_entity.type
_entity.pdbx_description
1 polymer ?
#
loop_
_entity_poly.entity_id
_entity_poly.type
_entity_poly.pdbx_seq_one_letter_code
_entity_poly.pdbx_strand_id
1 'polypeptide(L)'
;MRLGQGFNSYTHELCIDQAVKVKQRKSVELKGETSQVVSYSARFVEKLSDVVETMNVSYSSAIKKGTIEISGNSSTVDETTFKSSHLNAVVAVKVVNQTISTEDECEFQKLENNDAAMYSRFNEIYGDSYISGFIEGGDFTGIVSIKVLDGKDVKSTVEAIKSGLNMNSKDEVEDFILGPSDNSVRSTLATALKDTETTISISWIGGAQIKEAGRAWDIDSMYASAAAFPAAVAQCPQRTWAILTPYKANRSFVKWSTGSPIKTLQYDLIASFTAELFDSFMDYKMLLKDVQNIISNRKDYRQRIGVVDAIDTNLKTLLSVRGALRDEQTKIVEAIGVLSKDPSVLKRQGAWSTTNRVPLVKQIIEKALGHAASWEPKPLTVNASSAQDPTQSATSGSGGVSQSQKSESDDEVMVGVNDLPTSAVTSAQTHENTASDSSKPTIEFNFDTLMPPEVWEDLLPEPIDPSKYGQVSNIMPQAPQVNSLLNQFVPPPDGSSGPGVVVSQSYDAMQRELESFRKEKVAAEKLAADADAAREKQAREFAALNAQYAQYKADAERTQTSQASQINEKTSAIQSRDAEIQRQKAAYSQALAERDQARSSESQKQNEINALKECALDGLTAKKITVVTISYGTKCFYDLGCQADTFGLVPKVEQLIESRGSFHINDPWFGHDPNPGLQKQCCITYRFNHPGQSRRIRTMCGKQYDNGRFDAL
;
A
#
# COMPACT_ATOMS: atom_id res chain seq x y z
N MET A 1 5.04 -9.37 -11.18
CA MET A 1 4.51 -10.46 -10.34
C MET A 1 3.72 -11.42 -11.20
N ARG A 2 3.84 -12.74 -10.98
CA ARG A 2 3.15 -13.80 -11.77
C ARG A 2 2.49 -14.82 -10.84
N LEU A 3 1.42 -15.48 -11.31
CA LEU A 3 0.82 -16.60 -10.58
C LEU A 3 1.83 -17.74 -10.46
N GLY A 4 1.90 -18.36 -9.28
CA GLY A 4 2.83 -19.44 -8.97
C GLY A 4 4.26 -19.00 -8.68
N GLN A 5 4.56 -17.70 -8.72
CA GLN A 5 5.87 -17.15 -8.37
C GLN A 5 6.09 -17.20 -6.86
N GLY A 6 7.29 -17.57 -6.42
CA GLY A 6 7.68 -17.49 -5.01
C GLY A 6 7.79 -16.05 -4.53
N PHE A 7 7.53 -15.82 -3.25
CA PHE A 7 7.50 -14.49 -2.66
C PHE A 7 7.91 -14.52 -1.20
N ASN A 8 8.73 -13.55 -0.80
CA ASN A 8 9.05 -13.32 0.60
C ASN A 8 8.09 -12.25 1.18
N SER A 9 7.17 -12.66 2.04
CA SER A 9 6.16 -11.79 2.66
C SER A 9 6.76 -10.79 3.65
N TYR A 10 7.96 -11.03 4.18
CA TYR A 10 8.63 -10.11 5.10
C TYR A 10 9.41 -9.03 4.38
N THR A 11 10.19 -9.38 3.35
CA THR A 11 11.01 -8.42 2.59
C THR A 11 10.28 -7.81 1.39
N HIS A 12 9.12 -8.37 1.02
CA HIS A 12 8.38 -8.09 -0.22
C HIS A 12 9.22 -8.30 -1.49
N GLU A 13 10.19 -9.22 -1.42
CA GLU A 13 11.05 -9.56 -2.56
C GLU A 13 10.41 -10.68 -3.40
N LEU A 14 10.51 -10.52 -4.72
CA LEU A 14 10.13 -11.56 -5.66
C LEU A 14 11.19 -12.66 -5.65
N CYS A 15 10.74 -13.89 -5.47
CA CYS A 15 11.59 -15.07 -5.49
C CYS A 15 11.40 -15.82 -6.82
N ILE A 16 11.83 -17.09 -6.86
CA ILE A 16 11.87 -17.90 -8.08
C ILE A 16 10.53 -17.92 -8.82
N ASP A 17 10.59 -17.77 -10.15
CA ASP A 17 9.42 -17.94 -11.01
C ASP A 17 8.99 -19.41 -11.04
N GLN A 18 7.70 -19.66 -11.23
CA GLN A 18 7.12 -21.00 -11.30
C GLN A 18 7.43 -21.90 -10.08
N ALA A 19 7.63 -21.31 -8.90
CA ALA A 19 7.74 -22.05 -7.64
C ALA A 19 6.60 -23.07 -7.46
N VAL A 20 5.41 -22.72 -7.95
CA VAL A 20 4.25 -23.59 -7.99
C VAL A 20 3.66 -23.56 -9.40
N LYS A 21 3.42 -24.75 -9.96
CA LYS A 21 2.64 -24.92 -11.17
C LYS A 21 1.18 -24.69 -10.84
N VAL A 22 0.62 -23.61 -11.34
CA VAL A 22 -0.80 -23.30 -11.24
C VAL A 22 -1.50 -23.82 -12.49
N LYS A 23 -2.36 -24.84 -12.36
CA LYS A 23 -3.28 -25.20 -13.44
C LYS A 23 -4.43 -24.19 -13.46
N GLN A 24 -4.46 -23.32 -14.46
CA GLN A 24 -5.56 -22.37 -14.64
C GLN A 24 -6.87 -23.13 -14.91
N ARG A 25 -7.85 -23.03 -14.01
CA ARG A 25 -9.26 -23.12 -14.42
C ARG A 25 -9.65 -21.79 -15.05
N LYS A 26 -10.50 -21.84 -16.08
CA LYS A 26 -11.09 -20.65 -16.72
C LYS A 26 -11.62 -19.73 -15.62
N SER A 27 -11.22 -18.47 -15.68
CA SER A 27 -11.81 -17.39 -14.88
C SER A 27 -13.32 -17.56 -14.86
N VAL A 28 -13.92 -17.59 -13.67
CA VAL A 28 -15.33 -17.28 -13.55
C VAL A 28 -15.43 -15.78 -13.84
N GLU A 29 -15.47 -15.43 -15.14
CA GLU A 29 -16.02 -14.15 -15.56
C GLU A 29 -17.50 -14.18 -15.18
N LEU A 30 -17.82 -13.61 -14.02
CA LEU A 30 -19.17 -13.16 -13.74
C LEU A 30 -19.47 -12.06 -14.78
N LYS A 31 -20.04 -12.47 -15.92
CA LYS A 31 -20.74 -11.58 -16.85
C LYS A 31 -22.02 -11.10 -16.15
N GLY A 32 -21.86 -10.08 -15.33
CA GLY A 32 -22.89 -9.31 -14.64
C GLY A 32 -22.21 -8.05 -14.10
N GLU A 33 -22.96 -6.98 -13.84
CA GLU A 33 -22.45 -5.75 -13.24
C GLU A 33 -21.39 -6.09 -12.17
N THR A 34 -20.16 -5.62 -12.38
CA THR A 34 -19.03 -5.97 -11.52
C THR A 34 -19.41 -5.66 -10.08
N SER A 35 -19.56 -6.71 -9.28
CA SER A 35 -19.87 -6.56 -7.86
C SER A 35 -18.68 -5.84 -7.23
N GLN A 36 -18.85 -4.56 -6.96
CA GLN A 36 -17.81 -3.72 -6.40
C GLN A 36 -18.03 -3.63 -4.90
N VAL A 37 -17.02 -4.06 -4.14
CA VAL A 37 -16.95 -3.83 -2.70
C VAL A 37 -16.06 -2.62 -2.48
N VAL A 38 -16.62 -1.57 -1.89
CA VAL A 38 -15.91 -0.34 -1.56
C VAL A 38 -15.78 -0.23 -0.05
N SER A 39 -14.57 -0.02 0.43
CA SER A 39 -14.27 0.26 1.83
C SER A 39 -13.62 1.63 1.93
N TYR A 40 -14.23 2.51 2.72
CA TYR A 40 -13.69 3.81 3.07
C TYR A 40 -13.12 3.72 4.49
N SER A 41 -11.93 4.30 4.69
CA SER A 41 -11.30 4.38 6.01
C SER A 41 -10.67 5.76 6.14
N ALA A 42 -10.95 6.46 7.22
CA ALA A 42 -10.24 7.68 7.57
C ALA A 42 -9.92 7.65 9.07
N ARG A 43 -8.69 8.01 9.44
CA ARG A 43 -8.24 7.99 10.83
C ARG A 43 -7.07 8.94 11.07
N PHE A 44 -6.98 9.45 12.29
CA PHE A 44 -5.75 10.09 12.75
C PHE A 44 -4.68 9.04 13.03
N VAL A 45 -3.46 9.37 12.67
CA VAL A 45 -2.33 8.47 12.81
C VAL A 45 -1.19 9.20 13.50
N GLU A 46 -0.62 8.58 14.53
CA GLU A 46 0.53 9.12 15.26
C GLU A 46 1.83 8.49 14.78
N LYS A 47 1.79 7.19 14.45
CA LYS A 47 2.96 6.42 14.06
C LYS A 47 3.04 6.20 12.57
N LEU A 48 4.25 6.29 12.03
CA LEU A 48 4.46 6.07 10.60
C LEU A 48 4.29 4.59 10.24
N SER A 49 4.51 3.68 11.20
CA SER A 49 4.16 2.26 11.10
C SER A 49 2.74 2.03 10.59
N ASP A 50 1.75 2.73 11.14
CA ASP A 50 0.34 2.50 10.82
C ASP A 50 0.00 2.98 9.41
N VAL A 51 0.71 4.01 8.92
CA VAL A 51 0.60 4.49 7.53
C VAL A 51 1.16 3.44 6.57
N VAL A 52 2.36 2.94 6.87
CA VAL A 52 3.05 1.90 6.09
C VAL A 52 2.24 0.61 6.04
N GLU A 53 1.61 0.24 7.15
CA GLU A 53 0.67 -0.88 7.23
C GLU A 53 -0.57 -0.66 6.38
N THR A 54 -1.16 0.54 6.42
CA THR A 54 -2.33 0.90 5.59
C THR A 54 -2.02 0.77 4.10
N MET A 55 -0.82 1.20 3.71
CA MET A 55 -0.27 1.12 2.36
C MET A 55 0.24 -0.28 1.97
N ASN A 56 0.20 -1.25 2.89
CA ASN A 56 0.70 -2.62 2.72
C ASN A 56 2.17 -2.67 2.21
N VAL A 57 3.02 -1.80 2.76
CA VAL A 57 4.46 -1.75 2.46
C VAL A 57 5.22 -2.51 3.54
N SER A 58 6.21 -3.31 3.14
CA SER A 58 7.06 -4.04 4.10
C SER A 58 7.94 -3.08 4.90
N TYR A 59 7.89 -3.20 6.23
CA TYR A 59 8.81 -2.52 7.15
C TYR A 59 10.26 -2.84 6.82
N SER A 60 10.58 -4.12 6.57
CA SER A 60 11.95 -4.54 6.23
C SER A 60 12.45 -3.85 4.95
N SER A 61 11.62 -3.80 3.91
CA SER A 61 11.96 -3.11 2.67
C SER A 61 12.15 -1.62 2.90
N ALA A 62 11.25 -0.97 3.63
CA ALA A 62 11.32 0.46 3.90
C ALA A 62 12.59 0.85 4.68
N ILE A 63 13.00 0.03 5.67
CA ILE A 63 14.22 0.26 6.44
C ILE A 63 15.47 0.02 5.59
N LYS A 64 15.52 -1.08 4.83
CA LYS A 64 16.65 -1.37 3.94
C LYS A 64 16.85 -0.28 2.87
N LYS A 65 15.76 0.29 2.34
CA LYS A 65 15.80 1.39 1.37
C LYS A 65 16.01 2.76 2.03
N GLY A 66 15.71 2.89 3.32
CA GLY A 66 15.75 4.15 4.06
C GLY A 66 14.61 5.11 3.74
N THR A 67 13.59 4.69 2.99
CA THR A 67 12.44 5.49 2.58
C THR A 67 11.21 4.62 2.32
N ILE A 68 10.03 5.23 2.39
CA ILE A 68 8.75 4.58 2.09
C ILE A 68 8.43 4.78 0.60
N GLU A 69 8.73 3.76 -0.19
CA GLU A 69 8.43 3.69 -1.62
C GLU A 69 7.45 2.57 -1.93
N ILE A 70 6.36 2.89 -2.63
CA ILE A 70 5.51 1.88 -3.26
C ILE A 70 6.10 1.52 -4.62
N SER A 71 6.57 0.29 -4.76
CA SER A 71 7.10 -0.23 -6.03
C SER A 71 6.08 -0.09 -7.16
N GLY A 72 6.41 0.68 -8.20
CA GLY A 72 5.57 0.87 -9.39
C GLY A 72 4.73 2.15 -9.41
N ASN A 73 4.75 2.95 -8.34
CA ASN A 73 4.23 4.31 -8.32
C ASN A 73 5.37 5.29 -7.97
N SER A 74 5.32 6.54 -8.46
CA SER A 74 6.35 7.55 -8.17
C SER A 74 6.09 8.34 -6.88
N SER A 75 5.03 8.02 -6.13
CA SER A 75 4.68 8.71 -4.89
C SER A 75 5.47 8.12 -3.72
N THR A 76 6.38 8.92 -3.17
CA THR A 76 7.03 8.66 -1.89
C THR A 76 6.27 9.37 -0.78
N VAL A 77 6.29 8.80 0.44
CA VAL A 77 5.77 9.49 1.62
C VAL A 77 6.81 10.47 2.11
N ASP A 78 6.44 11.74 2.32
CA ASP A 78 7.33 12.71 2.94
C ASP A 78 7.40 12.46 4.45
N GLU A 79 8.37 11.65 4.86
CA GLU A 79 8.55 11.26 6.25
C GLU A 79 8.86 12.45 7.17
N THR A 80 9.49 13.50 6.62
CA THR A 80 9.82 14.70 7.40
C THR A 80 8.62 15.57 7.68
N THR A 81 7.79 15.78 6.67
CA THR A 81 6.56 16.55 6.86
C THR A 81 5.61 15.80 7.79
N PHE A 82 5.55 14.47 7.72
CA PHE A 82 4.74 13.67 8.64
C PHE A 82 5.22 13.81 10.10
N LYS A 83 6.52 13.62 10.38
CA LYS A 83 7.06 13.68 11.75
C LYS A 83 7.11 15.09 12.35
N SER A 84 7.25 16.13 11.53
CA SER A 84 7.25 17.52 12.00
C SER A 84 5.85 18.13 12.12
N SER A 85 4.81 17.41 11.66
CA SER A 85 3.42 17.84 11.76
C SER A 85 2.83 17.49 13.12
N HIS A 86 1.93 18.34 13.60
CA HIS A 86 1.28 18.16 14.91
C HIS A 86 0.07 17.23 14.84
N LEU A 87 -0.48 17.05 13.64
CA LEU A 87 -1.62 16.20 13.37
C LEU A 87 -1.43 15.56 12.00
N ASN A 88 -1.55 14.23 11.94
CA ASN A 88 -1.55 13.49 10.68
C ASN A 88 -2.84 12.68 10.57
N ALA A 89 -3.45 12.70 9.38
CA ALA A 89 -4.63 11.91 9.06
C ALA A 89 -4.38 11.10 7.79
N VAL A 90 -4.88 9.87 7.76
CA VAL A 90 -4.84 8.99 6.59
C VAL A 90 -6.27 8.75 6.13
N VAL A 91 -6.51 8.96 4.83
CA VAL A 91 -7.76 8.66 4.13
C VAL A 91 -7.46 7.58 3.10
N ALA A 92 -8.10 6.42 3.23
CA ALA A 92 -7.95 5.29 2.33
C ALA A 92 -9.29 4.89 1.71
N VAL A 93 -9.30 4.61 0.41
CA VAL A 93 -10.43 4.04 -0.32
C VAL A 93 -9.95 2.78 -1.03
N LYS A 94 -10.46 1.63 -0.58
CA LYS A 94 -10.15 0.33 -1.16
C LYS A 94 -11.35 -0.15 -1.94
N VAL A 95 -11.12 -0.42 -3.22
CA VAL A 95 -12.15 -0.83 -4.16
C VAL A 95 -11.76 -2.19 -4.69
N VAL A 96 -12.63 -3.18 -4.49
CA VAL A 96 -12.44 -4.55 -4.97
C VAL A 96 -13.52 -4.85 -5.99
N ASN A 97 -13.13 -5.08 -7.25
CA ASN A 97 -14.04 -5.42 -8.33
C ASN A 97 -14.08 -6.95 -8.55
N GLN A 98 -12.91 -7.58 -8.56
CA GLN A 98 -12.79 -9.01 -8.80
C GLN A 98 -11.60 -9.59 -8.04
N THR A 99 -11.76 -10.82 -7.54
CA THR A 99 -10.66 -11.60 -6.97
C THR A 99 -10.37 -12.78 -7.89
N ILE A 100 -9.16 -12.82 -8.45
CA ILE A 100 -8.68 -13.92 -9.29
C ILE A 100 -7.88 -14.84 -8.37
N SER A 101 -8.49 -15.94 -7.93
CA SER A 101 -7.84 -16.97 -7.10
C SER A 101 -7.66 -18.27 -7.88
N THR A 102 -6.73 -19.12 -7.42
CA THR A 102 -6.46 -20.43 -7.99
C THR A 102 -6.96 -21.50 -7.04
N GLU A 103 -8.18 -22.00 -7.27
CA GLU A 103 -8.86 -22.77 -6.22
C GLU A 103 -8.47 -24.26 -6.13
N ASP A 104 -7.93 -24.92 -7.16
CA ASP A 104 -7.97 -26.41 -7.11
C ASP A 104 -6.71 -27.23 -7.43
N GLU A 105 -5.69 -26.77 -8.18
CA GLU A 105 -4.55 -27.64 -8.51
C GLU A 105 -3.22 -26.87 -8.62
N CYS A 106 -2.64 -26.54 -7.47
CA CYS A 106 -1.31 -25.95 -7.33
C CYS A 106 -0.28 -27.04 -7.00
N GLU A 107 0.66 -27.33 -7.90
CA GLU A 107 1.72 -28.31 -7.70
C GLU A 107 3.08 -27.62 -7.49
N PHE A 108 3.65 -27.75 -6.29
CA PHE A 108 5.00 -27.27 -5.96
C PHE A 108 6.06 -27.86 -6.91
N GLN A 109 6.91 -26.99 -7.47
CA GLN A 109 8.01 -27.37 -8.36
C GLN A 109 9.34 -27.30 -7.60
N LYS A 110 9.94 -28.47 -7.34
CA LYS A 110 11.29 -28.56 -6.78
C LYS A 110 12.34 -28.28 -7.86
N LEU A 111 13.46 -27.68 -7.48
CA LEU A 111 14.66 -27.62 -8.31
C LEU A 111 15.38 -28.98 -8.28
N GLU A 112 15.94 -29.40 -9.41
CA GLU A 112 16.58 -30.72 -9.56
C GLU A 112 18.05 -30.77 -9.07
N ASN A 113 18.60 -29.66 -8.56
CA ASN A 113 20.02 -29.55 -8.20
C ASN A 113 20.30 -29.73 -6.70
N ASN A 114 21.40 -30.44 -6.41
CA ASN A 114 22.05 -30.69 -5.10
C ASN A 114 21.25 -30.28 -3.84
N ASP A 115 20.43 -31.24 -3.39
CA ASP A 115 19.42 -31.11 -2.33
C ASP A 115 19.92 -30.40 -1.05
N ALA A 116 21.14 -30.68 -0.59
CA ALA A 116 21.65 -30.15 0.68
C ALA A 116 21.86 -28.62 0.68
N ALA A 117 22.42 -28.07 -0.40
CA ALA A 117 22.62 -26.62 -0.54
C ALA A 117 21.30 -25.88 -0.77
N MET A 118 20.37 -26.54 -1.47
CA MET A 118 19.02 -26.04 -1.72
C MET A 118 18.21 -25.91 -0.42
N TYR A 119 18.30 -26.88 0.49
CA TYR A 119 17.61 -26.84 1.78
C TYR A 119 18.06 -25.68 2.67
N SER A 120 19.36 -25.34 2.67
CA SER A 120 19.86 -24.21 3.46
C SER A 120 19.44 -22.85 2.90
N ARG A 121 19.20 -22.76 1.58
CA ARG A 121 18.85 -21.52 0.88
C ARG A 121 17.39 -21.48 0.43
N PHE A 122 16.59 -22.43 0.89
CA PHE A 122 15.19 -22.58 0.46
C PHE A 122 14.43 -21.27 0.56
N ASN A 123 14.48 -20.60 1.72
CA ASN A 123 13.76 -19.34 1.94
C ASN A 123 14.32 -18.16 1.13
N GLU A 124 15.59 -18.21 0.71
CA GLU A 124 16.17 -17.20 -0.20
C GLU A 124 15.69 -17.43 -1.64
N ILE A 125 15.51 -18.69 -2.05
CA ILE A 125 15.17 -19.07 -3.42
C ILE A 125 13.65 -19.01 -3.66
N TYR A 126 12.86 -19.53 -2.72
CA TYR A 126 11.41 -19.68 -2.84
C TYR A 126 10.64 -18.62 -2.04
N GLY A 127 11.22 -18.05 -0.98
CA GLY A 127 10.50 -17.27 0.00
C GLY A 127 9.70 -18.15 0.99
N ASP A 128 8.80 -17.53 1.75
CA ASP A 128 7.90 -18.22 2.68
C ASP A 128 6.52 -18.53 2.07
N SER A 129 6.17 -17.86 0.98
CA SER A 129 4.87 -17.97 0.30
C SER A 129 5.01 -17.93 -1.21
N TYR A 130 3.91 -18.17 -1.92
CA TYR A 130 3.82 -17.97 -3.37
C TYR A 130 2.56 -17.19 -3.73
N ILE A 131 2.59 -16.55 -4.89
CA ILE A 131 1.46 -15.77 -5.41
C ILE A 131 0.41 -16.73 -5.98
N SER A 132 -0.70 -16.90 -5.29
CA SER A 132 -1.80 -17.78 -5.71
C SER A 132 -2.92 -17.04 -6.44
N GLY A 133 -2.94 -15.71 -6.39
CA GLY A 133 -4.01 -14.92 -6.96
C GLY A 133 -3.70 -13.44 -7.02
N PHE A 134 -4.62 -12.69 -7.61
CA PHE A 134 -4.59 -11.23 -7.66
C PHE A 134 -5.97 -10.67 -7.35
N ILE A 135 -5.99 -9.55 -6.63
CA ILE A 135 -7.18 -8.73 -6.45
C ILE A 135 -7.11 -7.61 -7.46
N GLU A 136 -8.21 -7.42 -8.19
CA GLU A 136 -8.38 -6.38 -9.19
C GLU A 136 -9.41 -5.35 -8.72
N GLY A 137 -9.06 -4.08 -8.85
CA GLY A 137 -9.85 -2.96 -8.38
C GLY A 137 -9.02 -1.69 -8.31
N GLY A 138 -9.07 -0.99 -7.18
CA GLY A 138 -8.37 0.27 -6.98
C GLY A 138 -8.01 0.50 -5.52
N ASP A 139 -6.88 1.16 -5.29
CA ASP A 139 -6.39 1.53 -3.96
C ASP A 139 -6.04 3.01 -4.00
N PHE A 140 -6.66 3.80 -3.13
CA PHE A 140 -6.39 5.23 -2.97
C PHE A 140 -5.99 5.47 -1.52
N THR A 141 -4.85 6.14 -1.31
CA THR A 141 -4.37 6.54 0.01
C THR A 141 -3.92 8.00 -0.04
N GLY A 142 -4.58 8.85 0.73
CA GLY A 142 -4.21 10.24 0.99
C GLY A 142 -3.67 10.40 2.41
N ILE A 143 -2.55 11.09 2.56
CA ILE A 143 -1.94 11.46 3.84
C ILE A 143 -2.04 12.98 3.95
N VAL A 144 -2.71 13.45 5.00
CA VAL A 144 -2.84 14.86 5.33
C VAL A 144 -2.00 15.12 6.57
N SER A 145 -0.97 15.95 6.41
CA SER A 145 -0.07 16.35 7.50
C SER A 145 -0.31 17.83 7.79
N ILE A 146 -0.63 18.17 9.04
CA ILE A 146 -0.99 19.53 9.46
C ILE A 146 -0.03 19.99 10.54
N LYS A 147 0.65 21.10 10.27
CA LYS A 147 1.57 21.76 11.17
C LYS A 147 1.01 23.11 11.61
N VAL A 148 0.72 23.25 12.90
CA VAL A 148 0.33 24.53 13.49
C VAL A 148 1.53 25.48 13.51
N LEU A 149 1.34 26.72 13.02
CA LEU A 149 2.40 27.74 12.98
C LEU A 149 2.50 28.52 14.29
N ASP A 150 1.38 28.71 15.00
CA ASP A 150 1.36 29.36 16.31
C ASP A 150 1.56 28.35 17.46
N GLY A 151 2.74 28.40 18.09
CA GLY A 151 3.12 27.52 19.19
C GLY A 151 2.32 27.74 20.48
N LYS A 152 1.58 28.84 20.63
CA LYS A 152 0.86 29.15 21.88
C LYS A 152 -0.46 28.39 22.02
N ASP A 153 -1.12 28.08 20.90
CA ASP A 153 -2.47 27.49 20.87
C ASP A 153 -2.53 26.09 20.23
N VAL A 154 -1.38 25.43 20.01
CA VAL A 154 -1.27 24.13 19.31
C VAL A 154 -2.33 23.13 19.74
N LYS A 155 -2.52 22.92 21.04
CA LYS A 155 -3.48 21.94 21.56
C LYS A 155 -4.94 22.31 21.20
N SER A 156 -5.31 23.57 21.37
CA SER A 156 -6.65 24.07 21.06
C SER A 156 -6.93 23.99 19.56
N THR A 157 -5.96 24.37 18.72
CA THR A 157 -6.07 24.30 17.27
C THR A 157 -6.19 22.86 16.79
N VAL A 158 -5.42 21.92 17.36
CA VAL A 158 -5.54 20.49 17.04
C VAL A 158 -6.91 19.94 17.42
N GLU A 159 -7.44 20.26 18.60
CA GLU A 159 -8.78 19.84 19.03
C GLU A 159 -9.89 20.41 18.13
N ALA A 160 -9.76 21.68 17.72
CA ALA A 160 -10.68 22.32 16.78
C ALA A 160 -10.66 21.65 15.39
N ILE A 161 -9.48 21.28 14.89
CA ILE A 161 -9.33 20.58 13.60
C ILE A 161 -9.91 19.16 13.69
N LYS A 162 -9.61 18.42 14.75
CA LYS A 162 -10.18 17.07 14.98
C LYS A 162 -11.70 17.11 14.99
N SER A 163 -12.29 18.10 15.67
CA SER A 163 -13.73 18.33 15.71
C SER A 163 -14.30 18.75 14.35
N GLY A 164 -13.60 19.63 13.62
CA GLY A 164 -13.99 20.11 12.31
C GLY A 164 -13.95 19.05 11.20
N LEU A 165 -13.08 18.04 11.34
CA LEU A 165 -13.05 16.87 10.45
C LEU A 165 -14.09 15.80 10.82
N ASN A 166 -14.90 16.03 11.88
CA ASN A 166 -15.90 15.10 12.41
C ASN A 166 -15.37 13.67 12.61
N MET A 167 -14.08 13.55 12.94
CA MET A 167 -13.42 12.30 13.24
C MET A 167 -13.41 12.15 14.76
N ASN A 168 -14.58 11.83 15.34
CA ASN A 168 -14.68 11.68 16.79
C ASN A 168 -13.83 10.49 17.22
N SER A 169 -12.71 10.81 17.87
CA SER A 169 -11.86 9.83 18.51
C SER A 169 -12.58 9.27 19.73
N LYS A 170 -13.03 8.00 19.68
CA LYS A 170 -12.67 7.03 20.74
C LYS A 170 -13.05 5.57 20.57
N ASP A 171 -13.97 5.15 19.71
CA ASP A 171 -14.36 3.73 19.68
C ASP A 171 -14.52 3.18 18.26
N GLU A 172 -14.10 1.92 18.12
CA GLU A 172 -14.25 0.95 17.02
C GLU A 172 -14.80 1.42 15.67
N VAL A 173 -13.98 1.28 14.60
CA VAL A 173 -14.38 1.11 13.18
C VAL A 173 -15.69 1.83 12.81
N GLU A 174 -15.76 3.14 13.06
CA GLU A 174 -16.94 3.90 12.64
C GLU A 174 -16.79 4.31 11.17
N ASP A 175 -17.73 3.82 10.37
CA ASP A 175 -17.92 4.20 8.98
C ASP A 175 -17.93 5.73 8.84
N PHE A 176 -16.97 6.22 8.07
CA PHE A 176 -16.95 7.59 7.61
C PHE A 176 -18.17 7.83 6.69
N ILE A 177 -19.16 8.60 7.16
CA ILE A 177 -20.22 9.09 6.29
C ILE A 177 -19.67 10.25 5.46
N LEU A 178 -19.32 9.95 4.21
CA LEU A 178 -19.09 10.92 3.11
C LEU A 178 -20.42 11.64 2.77
N GLY A 179 -20.91 12.45 3.71
CA GLY A 179 -22.04 13.34 3.49
C GLY A 179 -21.55 14.76 3.19
N PRO A 180 -22.31 15.56 2.41
CA PRO A 180 -22.05 16.99 2.30
C PRO A 180 -22.13 17.59 3.71
N SER A 181 -20.98 17.87 4.31
CA SER A 181 -20.89 18.46 5.63
C SER A 181 -21.64 19.79 5.65
N ASP A 182 -22.44 19.99 6.69
CA ASP A 182 -23.17 21.24 6.94
C ASP A 182 -22.24 22.46 6.82
N ASN A 183 -22.72 23.57 6.22
CA ASN A 183 -21.90 24.75 5.92
C ASN A 183 -21.18 25.32 7.16
N SER A 184 -21.77 25.10 8.35
CA SER A 184 -21.21 25.50 9.65
C SER A 184 -19.89 24.78 9.99
N VAL A 185 -19.79 23.48 9.72
CA VAL A 185 -18.60 22.65 10.05
C VAL A 185 -17.41 23.02 9.16
N ARG A 186 -17.65 23.24 7.85
CA ARG A 186 -16.60 23.70 6.91
C ARG A 186 -16.07 25.09 7.27
N SER A 187 -16.93 25.99 7.76
CA SER A 187 -16.51 27.33 8.19
C SER A 187 -15.61 27.30 9.44
N THR A 188 -15.86 26.37 10.35
CA THR A 188 -15.07 26.15 11.57
C THR A 188 -13.70 25.55 11.21
N LEU A 189 -13.69 24.53 10.35
CA LEU A 189 -12.46 23.93 9.81
C LEU A 189 -11.60 24.95 9.06
N ALA A 190 -12.20 25.73 8.16
CA ALA A 190 -11.49 26.75 7.39
C ALA A 190 -10.89 27.84 8.28
N THR A 191 -11.51 28.14 9.42
CA THR A 191 -10.97 29.09 10.40
C THR A 191 -9.79 28.48 11.16
N ALA A 192 -9.91 27.22 11.61
CA ALA A 192 -8.85 26.52 12.33
C ALA A 192 -7.60 26.26 11.46
N LEU A 193 -7.77 26.15 10.14
CA LEU A 193 -6.66 25.91 9.21
C LEU A 193 -5.89 27.18 8.78
N LYS A 194 -6.37 28.40 9.09
CA LYS A 194 -5.72 29.66 8.65
C LYS A 194 -4.28 29.80 9.14
N ASP A 195 -4.03 29.38 10.38
CA ASP A 195 -2.73 29.49 11.04
C ASP A 195 -1.98 28.14 11.01
N THR A 196 -2.23 27.34 9.98
CA THR A 196 -1.61 26.03 9.80
C THR A 196 -1.01 25.87 8.41
N GLU A 197 0.10 25.15 8.34
CA GLU A 197 0.63 24.61 7.09
C GLU A 197 0.07 23.19 6.89
N THR A 198 -0.67 22.98 5.80
CA THR A 198 -1.25 21.68 5.45
C THR A 198 -0.57 21.12 4.22
N THR A 199 -0.01 19.92 4.34
CA THR A 199 0.61 19.18 3.24
C THR A 199 -0.21 17.93 2.96
N ILE A 200 -0.57 17.71 1.70
CA ILE A 200 -1.37 16.57 1.27
C ILE A 200 -0.57 15.76 0.25
N SER A 201 -0.33 14.50 0.58
CA SER A 201 0.35 13.53 -0.28
C SER A 201 -0.63 12.43 -0.65
N ILE A 202 -0.80 12.15 -1.95
CA ILE A 202 -1.75 11.14 -2.43
C ILE A 202 -1.02 10.11 -3.28
N SER A 203 -1.29 8.84 -3.00
CA SER A 203 -0.93 7.68 -3.80
C SER A 203 -2.20 6.97 -4.22
N TRP A 204 -2.31 6.58 -5.49
CA TRP A 204 -3.43 5.76 -5.95
C TRP A 204 -3.01 4.79 -7.06
N ILE A 205 -3.74 3.69 -7.16
CA ILE A 205 -3.62 2.65 -8.19
C ILE A 205 -5.04 2.33 -8.67
N GLY A 206 -5.26 2.30 -9.98
CA GLY A 206 -6.60 2.15 -10.56
C GLY A 206 -7.35 3.47 -10.70
N GLY A 207 -8.43 3.49 -11.49
CA GLY A 207 -9.21 4.70 -11.74
C GLY A 207 -8.56 5.72 -12.68
N ALA A 208 -7.42 5.37 -13.29
CA ALA A 208 -6.66 6.20 -14.22
C ALA A 208 -6.31 7.59 -13.62
N GLN A 209 -6.57 8.65 -14.36
CA GLN A 209 -6.28 10.01 -13.92
C GLN A 209 -7.47 10.55 -13.11
N ILE A 210 -7.34 10.50 -11.79
CA ILE A 210 -8.40 10.95 -10.85
C ILE A 210 -8.42 12.47 -10.66
N LYS A 211 -7.43 13.18 -11.20
CA LYS A 211 -7.26 14.63 -11.06
C LYS A 211 -6.55 15.25 -12.25
N GLU A 212 -6.94 16.46 -12.65
CA GLU A 212 -6.28 17.22 -13.72
C GLU A 212 -4.79 17.49 -13.44
N ALA A 213 -3.95 17.31 -14.46
CA ALA A 213 -2.51 17.54 -14.34
C ALA A 213 -2.21 19.02 -14.05
N GLY A 214 -1.57 19.30 -12.91
CA GLY A 214 -1.09 20.64 -12.56
C GLY A 214 -1.83 21.35 -11.41
N ARG A 215 -2.97 20.83 -10.95
CA ARG A 215 -3.64 21.38 -9.76
C ARG A 215 -2.96 20.86 -8.48
N ALA A 216 -2.74 21.71 -7.47
CA ALA A 216 -2.26 21.28 -6.15
C ALA A 216 -3.35 20.49 -5.39
N TRP A 217 -2.98 19.58 -4.49
CA TRP A 217 -3.95 18.87 -3.67
C TRP A 217 -4.41 19.77 -2.52
N ASP A 218 -5.71 19.91 -2.38
CA ASP A 218 -6.38 20.55 -1.25
C ASP A 218 -7.31 19.51 -0.58
N ILE A 219 -7.74 19.78 0.66
CA ILE A 219 -8.56 18.83 1.43
C ILE A 219 -9.85 18.50 0.67
N ASP A 220 -10.50 19.50 0.08
CA ASP A 220 -11.76 19.35 -0.65
C ASP A 220 -11.61 18.49 -1.94
N SER A 221 -10.55 18.70 -2.71
CA SER A 221 -10.26 17.97 -3.95
C SER A 221 -9.80 16.55 -3.67
N MET A 222 -9.07 16.31 -2.57
CA MET A 222 -8.79 14.97 -2.08
C MET A 222 -10.10 14.24 -1.79
N TYR A 223 -11.00 14.85 -1.02
CA TYR A 223 -12.29 14.24 -0.68
C TYR A 223 -13.17 14.00 -1.90
N ALA A 224 -13.29 14.98 -2.80
CA ALA A 224 -14.05 14.82 -4.03
C ALA A 224 -13.50 13.69 -4.91
N SER A 225 -12.17 13.57 -5.00
CA SER A 225 -11.52 12.49 -5.75
C SER A 225 -11.74 11.13 -5.08
N ALA A 226 -11.63 11.04 -3.75
CA ALA A 226 -11.87 9.83 -2.98
C ALA A 226 -13.33 9.33 -3.13
N ALA A 227 -14.31 10.24 -3.10
CA ALA A 227 -15.73 9.91 -3.28
C ALA A 227 -16.06 9.47 -4.72
N ALA A 228 -15.42 10.06 -5.73
CA ALA A 228 -15.58 9.66 -7.13
C ALA A 228 -14.75 8.43 -7.52
N PHE A 229 -13.80 8.01 -6.66
CA PHE A 229 -12.82 6.98 -6.96
C PHE A 229 -13.42 5.63 -7.36
N PRO A 230 -14.45 5.08 -6.68
CA PRO A 230 -14.99 3.77 -7.05
C PRO A 230 -15.61 3.76 -8.46
N ALA A 231 -16.24 4.85 -8.87
CA ALA A 231 -16.80 4.99 -10.21
C ALA A 231 -15.70 5.06 -11.28
N ALA A 232 -14.56 5.68 -10.97
CA ALA A 232 -13.39 5.69 -11.84
C ALA A 232 -12.75 4.29 -11.94
N VAL A 233 -12.63 3.58 -10.81
CA VAL A 233 -12.09 2.22 -10.73
C VAL A 233 -12.99 1.20 -11.45
N ALA A 234 -14.31 1.41 -11.45
CA ALA A 234 -15.22 0.58 -12.23
C ALA A 234 -14.92 0.62 -13.74
N GLN A 235 -14.41 1.75 -14.25
CA GLN A 235 -14.03 1.92 -15.66
C GLN A 235 -12.62 1.40 -15.95
N CYS A 236 -11.67 1.67 -15.05
CA CYS A 236 -10.25 1.35 -15.22
C CYS A 236 -9.71 0.62 -13.97
N PRO A 237 -10.10 -0.64 -13.73
CA PRO A 237 -9.54 -1.42 -12.64
C PRO A 237 -8.08 -1.81 -12.94
N GLN A 238 -7.30 -2.01 -11.87
CA GLN A 238 -5.92 -2.47 -11.93
C GLN A 238 -5.71 -3.60 -10.92
N ARG A 239 -4.68 -4.42 -11.15
CA ARG A 239 -4.25 -5.41 -10.15
C ARG A 239 -3.59 -4.66 -9.00
N THR A 240 -4.34 -4.49 -7.93
CA THR A 240 -3.86 -3.75 -6.77
C THR A 240 -3.03 -4.66 -5.89
N TRP A 241 -3.54 -5.85 -5.55
CA TRP A 241 -2.93 -6.70 -4.53
C TRP A 241 -2.66 -8.12 -5.05
N ALA A 242 -1.60 -8.75 -4.55
CA ALA A 242 -1.30 -10.16 -4.78
C ALA A 242 -1.79 -10.98 -3.58
N ILE A 243 -2.43 -12.11 -3.85
CA ILE A 243 -2.84 -13.07 -2.81
C ILE A 243 -1.67 -14.02 -2.58
N LEU A 244 -1.18 -14.05 -1.35
CA LEU A 244 -0.08 -14.90 -0.93
C LEU A 244 -0.62 -16.15 -0.26
N THR A 245 -0.16 -17.32 -0.68
CA THR A 245 -0.47 -18.60 -0.03
C THR A 245 0.81 -19.19 0.55
N PRO A 246 0.84 -19.48 1.87
CA PRO A 246 1.99 -20.14 2.49
C PRO A 246 2.22 -21.52 1.88
N TYR A 247 3.48 -21.92 1.69
CA TYR A 247 3.80 -23.25 1.15
C TYR A 247 3.22 -24.39 1.99
N LYS A 248 3.07 -24.20 3.31
CA LYS A 248 2.42 -25.16 4.22
C LYS A 248 0.96 -25.46 3.86
N ALA A 249 0.26 -24.56 3.18
CA ALA A 249 -1.11 -24.79 2.71
C ALA A 249 -1.16 -25.66 1.44
N ASN A 250 -0.03 -25.85 0.75
CA ASN A 250 0.04 -26.66 -0.46
C ASN A 250 0.35 -28.14 -0.11
N ARG A 251 -0.58 -29.04 -0.44
CA ARG A 251 -0.44 -30.48 -0.19
C ARG A 251 0.78 -31.12 -0.85
N SER A 252 1.14 -30.71 -2.08
CA SER A 252 2.30 -31.30 -2.77
C SER A 252 3.60 -30.87 -2.12
N PHE A 253 3.67 -29.62 -1.63
CA PHE A 253 4.80 -29.14 -0.85
C PHE A 253 4.92 -29.92 0.47
N VAL A 254 3.84 -30.07 1.23
CA VAL A 254 3.86 -30.79 2.51
C VAL A 254 4.30 -32.24 2.34
N LYS A 255 3.82 -32.93 1.28
CA LYS A 255 4.26 -34.29 0.95
C LYS A 255 5.77 -34.37 0.70
N TRP A 256 6.31 -33.41 -0.05
CA TRP A 256 7.73 -33.33 -0.33
C TRP A 256 8.56 -32.96 0.91
N SER A 257 8.10 -31.95 1.68
CA SER A 257 8.82 -31.44 2.85
C SER A 257 8.85 -32.41 4.02
N THR A 258 7.91 -33.38 4.10
CA THR A 258 7.90 -34.41 5.15
C THR A 258 9.16 -35.29 5.11
N GLY A 259 9.82 -35.40 3.96
CA GLY A 259 11.08 -36.13 3.80
C GLY A 259 12.35 -35.25 3.86
N SER A 260 12.22 -33.94 4.12
CA SER A 260 13.33 -32.98 4.03
C SER A 260 13.44 -32.12 5.31
N PRO A 261 14.64 -31.63 5.68
CA PRO A 261 14.84 -30.79 6.88
C PRO A 261 14.39 -29.32 6.68
N ILE A 262 13.47 -29.05 5.76
CA ILE A 262 13.09 -27.70 5.34
C ILE A 262 11.99 -27.16 6.26
N LYS A 263 12.24 -25.98 6.82
CA LYS A 263 11.26 -25.23 7.59
C LYS A 263 11.01 -23.89 6.90
N THR A 264 9.77 -23.67 6.48
CA THR A 264 9.34 -22.35 5.97
C THR A 264 9.36 -21.36 7.12
N LEU A 265 9.87 -20.16 6.85
CA LEU A 265 9.88 -19.08 7.84
C LEU A 265 8.45 -18.61 8.12
N GLN A 266 8.23 -18.14 9.34
CA GLN A 266 6.97 -17.53 9.77
C GLN A 266 7.30 -16.21 10.41
N TYR A 267 6.73 -15.14 9.85
CA TYR A 267 7.06 -13.78 10.24
C TYR A 267 6.01 -13.12 11.14
N ASP A 268 4.86 -13.78 11.35
CA ASP A 268 3.74 -13.26 12.15
C ASP A 268 4.16 -12.78 13.54
N LEU A 269 5.10 -13.50 14.18
CA LEU A 269 5.56 -13.22 15.53
C LEU A 269 6.59 -12.08 15.61
N ILE A 270 7.16 -11.67 14.49
CA ILE A 270 8.17 -10.61 14.43
C ILE A 270 7.64 -9.32 13.80
N ALA A 271 6.40 -9.33 13.29
CA ALA A 271 5.81 -8.20 12.59
C ALA A 271 5.69 -6.96 13.48
N SER A 272 5.16 -7.10 14.70
CA SER A 272 5.06 -6.01 15.67
C SER A 272 6.43 -5.46 16.07
N PHE A 273 7.39 -6.34 16.35
CA PHE A 273 8.75 -5.94 16.68
C PHE A 273 9.43 -5.20 15.52
N THR A 274 9.21 -5.65 14.29
CA THR A 274 9.77 -4.97 13.10
C THR A 274 9.10 -3.60 12.89
N ALA A 275 7.82 -3.44 13.24
CA ALA A 275 7.14 -2.14 13.22
C ALA A 275 7.76 -1.16 14.24
N GLU A 276 8.09 -1.62 15.44
CA GLU A 276 8.80 -0.81 16.44
C GLU A 276 10.22 -0.41 15.98
N LEU A 277 10.95 -1.36 15.36
CA LEU A 277 12.25 -1.06 14.74
C LEU A 277 12.13 -0.06 13.59
N PHE A 278 11.04 -0.12 12.82
CA PHE A 278 10.75 0.83 11.76
C PHE A 278 10.56 2.25 12.29
N ASP A 279 9.72 2.41 13.31
CA ASP A 279 9.50 3.72 13.95
C ASP A 279 10.82 4.26 14.52
N SER A 280 11.57 3.41 15.24
CA SER A 280 12.87 3.77 15.80
C SER A 280 13.87 4.22 14.72
N PHE A 281 13.92 3.50 13.59
CA PHE A 281 14.79 3.86 12.46
C PHE A 281 14.44 5.23 11.87
N MET A 282 13.15 5.54 11.78
CA MET A 282 12.66 6.83 11.29
C MET A 282 12.93 7.96 12.27
N ASP A 283 12.82 7.72 13.57
CA ASP A 283 13.20 8.68 14.60
C ASP A 283 14.71 8.96 14.57
N TYR A 284 15.55 7.95 14.39
CA TYR A 284 16.97 8.16 14.13
C TYR A 284 17.25 9.03 12.89
N LYS A 285 16.45 8.86 11.82
CA LYS A 285 16.56 9.68 10.61
C LYS A 285 16.21 11.15 10.89
N MET A 286 15.24 11.40 11.78
CA MET A 286 14.89 12.75 12.23
C MET A 286 15.97 13.34 13.14
N LEU A 287 16.45 12.60 14.14
CA LEU A 287 17.55 13.03 15.02
C LEU A 287 18.81 13.39 14.24
N LEU A 288 19.14 12.66 13.18
CA LEU A 288 20.26 13.00 12.29
C LEU A 288 20.06 14.35 11.58
N LYS A 289 18.83 14.70 11.19
CA LYS A 289 18.49 16.01 10.62
C LYS A 289 18.60 17.10 11.69
N ASP A 290 18.14 16.84 12.90
CA ASP A 290 18.23 17.79 14.01
C ASP A 290 19.68 18.08 14.40
N VAL A 291 20.52 17.04 14.53
CA VAL A 291 21.97 17.20 14.74
C VAL A 291 22.61 18.01 13.60
N GLN A 292 22.22 17.75 12.36
CA GLN A 292 22.70 18.52 11.21
C GLN A 292 22.26 20.00 11.27
N ASN A 293 21.04 20.27 11.73
CA ASN A 293 20.52 21.62 11.96
C ASN A 293 21.30 22.32 13.08
N ILE A 294 21.56 21.64 14.19
CA ILE A 294 22.37 22.14 15.32
C ILE A 294 23.80 22.46 14.86
N ILE A 295 24.42 21.58 14.07
CA ILE A 295 25.77 21.82 13.51
C ILE A 295 25.78 23.08 12.62
N SER A 296 24.71 23.31 11.86
CA SER A 296 24.58 24.45 10.96
C SER A 296 24.33 25.76 11.73
N ASN A 297 23.51 25.70 12.79
CA ASN A 297 23.03 26.87 13.55
C ASN A 297 23.52 26.88 15.01
N ARG A 298 24.78 26.50 15.27
CA ARG A 298 25.32 26.28 16.63
C ARG A 298 25.11 27.41 17.65
N LYS A 299 24.98 28.65 17.19
CA LYS A 299 24.83 29.82 18.07
C LYS A 299 23.44 29.91 18.70
N ASP A 300 22.46 29.24 18.11
CA ASP A 300 21.05 29.31 18.50
C ASP A 300 20.66 28.15 19.44
N TYR A 301 21.62 27.32 19.84
CA TYR A 301 21.41 26.15 20.69
C TYR A 301 22.29 26.23 21.94
N ARG A 302 21.78 25.70 23.05
CA ARG A 302 22.50 25.53 24.31
C ARG A 302 22.44 24.08 24.77
N GLN A 303 23.45 23.67 25.54
CA GLN A 303 23.39 22.40 26.28
C GLN A 303 22.22 22.45 27.26
N ARG A 304 21.44 21.36 27.34
CA ARG A 304 20.32 21.27 28.28
C ARG A 304 20.83 21.38 29.72
N ILE A 305 20.19 22.24 30.50
CA ILE A 305 20.56 22.48 31.91
C ILE A 305 19.80 21.50 32.80
N GLY A 306 20.50 20.75 33.65
CA GLY A 306 19.88 19.82 34.62
C GLY A 306 19.77 18.36 34.16
N VAL A 307 20.23 18.04 32.95
CA VAL A 307 20.34 16.65 32.45
C VAL A 307 21.79 16.16 32.64
N VAL A 308 21.97 15.00 33.28
CA VAL A 308 23.28 14.38 33.47
C VAL A 308 23.81 13.89 32.12
N ASP A 309 25.08 14.17 31.81
CA ASP A 309 25.75 13.81 30.54
C ASP A 309 25.11 14.41 29.26
N ALA A 310 24.45 15.58 29.36
CA ALA A 310 23.92 16.31 28.20
C ALA A 310 25.00 16.60 27.14
N ILE A 311 24.66 16.47 25.85
CA ILE A 311 25.59 16.68 24.74
C ILE A 311 25.91 18.18 24.61
N ASP A 312 27.19 18.51 24.47
CA ASP A 312 27.65 19.89 24.27
C ASP A 312 27.48 20.35 22.82
N THR A 313 27.53 21.66 22.59
CA THR A 313 27.42 22.25 21.24
C THR A 313 28.75 22.24 20.47
N ASN A 314 29.76 21.55 20.99
CA ASN A 314 31.07 21.45 20.36
C ASN A 314 30.97 20.67 19.05
N LEU A 315 31.59 21.20 17.98
CA LEU A 315 31.59 20.56 16.68
C LEU A 315 32.09 19.12 16.73
N LYS A 316 33.15 18.85 17.52
CA LYS A 316 33.74 17.52 17.58
C LYS A 316 32.75 16.50 18.16
N THR A 317 32.10 16.85 19.26
CA THR A 317 31.10 16.01 19.91
C THR A 317 29.87 15.82 19.02
N LEU A 318 29.36 16.87 18.39
CA LEU A 318 28.20 16.77 17.48
C LEU A 318 28.48 15.89 16.26
N LEU A 319 29.71 15.93 15.72
CA LEU A 319 30.12 15.02 14.64
C LEU A 319 30.22 13.57 15.12
N SER A 320 30.73 13.33 16.34
CA SER A 320 30.76 12.00 16.95
C SER A 320 29.35 11.46 17.23
N VAL A 321 28.44 12.29 17.73
CA VAL A 321 27.01 11.94 17.94
C VAL A 321 26.35 11.59 16.60
N ARG A 322 26.58 12.39 15.55
CA ARG A 322 26.09 12.07 14.20
C ARG A 322 26.61 10.72 13.70
N GLY A 323 27.87 10.39 14.01
CA GLY A 323 28.44 9.07 13.72
C GLY A 323 27.73 7.95 14.49
N ALA A 324 27.58 8.10 15.80
CA ALA A 324 26.91 7.13 16.65
C ALA A 324 25.46 6.86 16.25
N LEU A 325 24.69 7.90 15.89
CA LEU A 325 23.32 7.75 15.39
C LEU A 325 23.26 6.94 14.08
N ARG A 326 24.24 7.11 13.18
CA ARG A 326 24.34 6.27 11.96
C ARG A 326 24.71 4.82 12.28
N ASP A 327 25.56 4.61 13.28
CA ASP A 327 25.92 3.27 13.73
C ASP A 327 24.68 2.56 14.31
N GLU A 328 23.85 3.24 15.11
CA GLU A 328 22.58 2.69 15.61
C GLU A 328 21.59 2.37 14.46
N GLN A 329 21.46 3.23 13.44
CA GLN A 329 20.67 2.91 12.25
C GLN A 329 21.19 1.66 11.52
N THR A 330 22.51 1.52 11.42
CA THR A 330 23.15 0.36 10.77
C THR A 330 22.85 -0.92 11.54
N LYS A 331 22.89 -0.89 12.88
CA LYS A 331 22.49 -2.03 13.72
C LYS A 331 21.04 -2.45 13.47
N ILE A 332 20.10 -1.51 13.31
CA ILE A 332 18.70 -1.85 12.99
C ILE A 332 18.61 -2.57 11.63
N VAL A 333 19.35 -2.08 10.61
CA VAL A 333 19.41 -2.73 9.30
C VAL A 333 19.99 -4.16 9.40
N GLU A 334 21.03 -4.35 10.20
CA GLU A 334 21.61 -5.67 10.48
C GLU A 334 20.62 -6.59 11.21
N ALA A 335 19.92 -6.08 12.22
CA ALA A 335 18.90 -6.81 12.98
C ALA A 335 17.80 -7.34 12.04
N ILE A 336 17.33 -6.54 11.09
CA ILE A 336 16.36 -6.94 10.07
C ILE A 336 16.94 -8.00 9.13
N GLY A 337 18.23 -7.89 8.79
CA GLY A 337 18.94 -8.91 8.01
C GLY A 337 18.93 -10.27 8.71
N VAL A 338 19.09 -10.29 10.04
CA VAL A 338 19.00 -11.51 10.86
C VAL A 338 17.56 -12.01 10.94
N LEU A 339 16.59 -11.14 11.25
CA LEU A 339 15.17 -11.50 11.35
C LEU A 339 14.61 -12.06 10.04
N SER A 340 15.07 -11.53 8.91
CA SER A 340 14.70 -12.03 7.58
C SER A 340 15.14 -13.47 7.34
N LYS A 341 16.26 -13.90 7.93
CA LYS A 341 16.84 -15.26 7.78
C LYS A 341 16.39 -16.22 8.87
N ASP A 342 16.23 -15.72 10.10
CA ASP A 342 15.78 -16.50 11.25
C ASP A 342 14.86 -15.68 12.17
N PRO A 343 13.54 -15.70 11.93
CA PRO A 343 12.58 -15.01 12.78
C PRO A 343 12.43 -15.67 14.16
N SER A 344 12.97 -16.88 14.38
CA SER A 344 12.89 -17.56 15.68
C SER A 344 13.94 -17.05 16.68
N VAL A 345 14.85 -16.16 16.27
CA VAL A 345 15.90 -15.60 17.14
C VAL A 345 15.33 -14.91 18.38
N LEU A 346 14.22 -14.19 18.24
CA LEU A 346 13.57 -13.49 19.36
C LEU A 346 13.05 -14.45 20.44
N LYS A 347 12.65 -15.68 20.07
CA LYS A 347 12.23 -16.69 21.05
C LYS A 347 13.40 -17.23 21.86
N ARG A 348 14.62 -17.20 21.30
CA ARG A 348 15.82 -17.74 21.93
C ARG A 348 16.50 -16.73 22.86
N GLN A 349 16.37 -15.44 22.58
CA GLN A 349 17.07 -14.39 23.30
C GLN A 349 16.29 -13.78 24.48
N GLY A 350 15.05 -14.22 24.75
CA GLY A 350 14.28 -13.67 25.87
C GLY A 350 13.83 -12.23 25.64
N ALA A 351 13.07 -11.68 26.58
CA ALA A 351 12.42 -10.38 26.44
C ALA A 351 13.44 -9.24 26.34
N TRP A 352 13.24 -8.35 25.35
CA TRP A 352 13.92 -7.06 25.21
C TRP A 352 13.91 -6.30 26.54
N SER A 353 15.09 -6.16 27.17
CA SER A 353 15.20 -5.54 28.47
C SER A 353 15.55 -4.05 28.35
N THR A 354 14.70 -3.19 28.90
CA THR A 354 14.84 -1.71 28.87
C THR A 354 15.83 -1.18 29.91
N THR A 355 16.52 -2.05 30.63
CA THR A 355 17.23 -1.67 31.85
C THR A 355 18.71 -1.39 31.54
N ASN A 356 19.11 -0.12 31.71
CA ASN A 356 20.49 0.41 31.79
C ASN A 356 21.08 1.09 30.53
N ARG A 357 20.43 2.15 30.02
CA ARG A 357 20.72 2.79 28.71
C ARG A 357 21.60 4.06 28.74
N VAL A 358 21.58 4.86 29.81
CA VAL A 358 22.31 6.15 29.87
C VAL A 358 23.84 6.02 29.96
N PRO A 359 24.43 5.11 30.78
CA PRO A 359 25.88 4.93 30.84
C PRO A 359 26.48 4.41 29.51
N LEU A 360 25.67 3.70 28.72
CA LEU A 360 26.06 3.16 27.42
C LEU A 360 26.21 4.27 26.37
N VAL A 361 25.38 5.32 26.40
CA VAL A 361 25.51 6.48 25.50
C VAL A 361 26.84 7.18 25.71
N LYS A 362 27.23 7.37 26.98
CA LYS A 362 28.53 7.95 27.32
C LYS A 362 29.69 7.09 26.80
N GLN A 363 29.59 5.76 26.95
CA GLN A 363 30.60 4.83 26.44
C GLN A 363 30.71 4.86 24.90
N ILE A 364 29.58 4.99 24.20
CA ILE A 364 29.53 5.11 22.73
C ILE A 364 30.13 6.45 22.27
N ILE A 365 29.78 7.55 22.94
CA ILE A 365 30.30 8.90 22.66
C ILE A 365 31.81 8.96 22.95
N GLU A 366 32.28 8.43 24.08
CA GLU A 366 33.69 8.35 24.46
C GLU A 366 34.51 7.49 23.48
N LYS A 367 33.93 6.39 22.99
CA LYS A 367 34.52 5.54 21.93
C LYS A 367 34.65 6.30 20.61
N ALA A 368 33.65 7.11 20.24
CA ALA A 368 33.68 7.96 19.05
C ALA A 368 34.58 9.20 19.19
N LEU A 369 34.94 9.61 20.41
CA LEU A 369 35.82 10.75 20.72
C LEU A 369 37.33 10.41 20.69
N GLY A 370 37.69 9.13 20.66
CA GLY A 370 39.07 8.67 20.40
C GLY A 370 39.88 8.23 21.61
N HIS A 371 39.29 7.59 22.63
CA HIS A 371 40.09 6.72 23.54
C HIS A 371 40.33 5.36 22.86
N ALA A 372 41.07 5.38 21.75
CA ALA A 372 41.64 4.18 21.16
C ALA A 372 42.93 3.83 21.93
N ALA A 373 42.79 3.11 23.05
CA ALA A 373 43.91 2.37 23.63
C ALA A 373 43.39 1.02 24.15
N SER A 374 43.66 -0.02 23.36
CA SER A 374 43.47 -1.45 23.62
C SER A 374 42.04 -2.02 23.55
N TRP A 375 41.55 -2.17 22.32
CA TRP A 375 40.95 -3.46 21.94
C TRP A 375 41.54 -3.86 20.58
N GLU A 376 42.57 -4.70 20.62
CA GLU A 376 42.81 -5.60 19.48
C GLU A 376 41.65 -6.60 19.44
N PRO A 377 41.10 -6.91 18.26
CA PRO A 377 40.13 -7.99 18.14
C PRO A 377 40.80 -9.26 18.62
N LYS A 378 40.32 -9.86 19.72
CA LYS A 378 40.64 -11.26 20.00
C LYS A 378 40.10 -12.08 18.82
N PRO A 379 40.94 -12.71 17.99
CA PRO A 379 40.43 -13.81 17.17
C PRO A 379 39.92 -14.87 18.15
N LEU A 380 38.67 -15.29 17.95
CA LEU A 380 38.08 -16.40 18.68
C LEU A 380 39.01 -17.61 18.55
N THR A 381 39.65 -17.97 19.66
CA THR A 381 40.38 -19.24 19.76
C THR A 381 39.33 -20.34 19.77
N VAL A 382 39.37 -21.17 18.74
CA VAL A 382 38.64 -22.44 18.70
C VAL A 382 39.20 -23.29 19.84
N ASN A 383 38.43 -23.48 20.90
CA ASN A 383 38.67 -24.58 21.84
C ASN A 383 38.25 -25.87 21.12
N ALA A 384 39.19 -26.44 20.38
CA ALA A 384 39.11 -27.84 20.01
C ALA A 384 39.34 -28.64 21.29
N SER A 385 38.30 -29.32 21.76
CA SER A 385 38.37 -30.32 22.81
C SER A 385 39.39 -31.38 22.41
N SER A 386 40.46 -31.50 23.20
CA SER A 386 41.48 -32.52 23.04
C SER A 386 40.98 -33.88 23.56
N ALA A 387 40.81 -34.81 22.63
CA ALA A 387 41.21 -36.21 22.75
C ALA A 387 41.91 -36.50 21.40
N GLN A 388 43.13 -36.99 21.29
CA GLN A 388 43.81 -38.05 22.03
C GLN A 388 45.35 -37.89 21.95
N ASP A 389 46.03 -38.68 22.76
CA ASP A 389 47.48 -38.87 22.93
C ASP A 389 48.19 -39.44 21.66
N PRO A 390 49.51 -39.74 21.66
CA PRO A 390 50.59 -38.96 21.06
C PRO A 390 51.23 -39.62 19.81
N THR A 391 51.97 -38.87 18.97
CA THR A 391 53.33 -39.23 18.48
C THR A 391 53.87 -38.34 17.33
N GLN A 392 55.18 -38.04 17.44
CA GLN A 392 56.18 -37.82 16.37
C GLN A 392 56.23 -36.49 15.57
N SER A 393 57.13 -35.62 16.05
CA SER A 393 58.28 -35.02 15.35
C SER A 393 58.29 -34.88 13.81
N ALA A 394 58.46 -33.62 13.36
CA ALA A 394 59.62 -33.11 12.59
C ALA A 394 59.28 -32.26 11.33
N THR A 395 59.88 -31.06 11.32
CA THR A 395 60.51 -30.33 10.18
C THR A 395 59.69 -29.80 8.99
N SER A 396 59.55 -28.46 8.99
CA SER A 396 60.02 -27.47 7.99
C SER A 396 59.72 -27.60 6.48
N GLY A 397 59.18 -26.50 5.90
CA GLY A 397 59.28 -26.12 4.48
C GLY A 397 57.98 -25.48 3.96
N SER A 398 57.80 -24.17 3.94
CA SER A 398 58.23 -23.21 2.90
C SER A 398 57.69 -23.47 1.48
N GLY A 399 56.75 -22.61 1.04
CA GLY A 399 56.82 -21.98 -0.29
C GLY A 399 55.73 -22.32 -1.33
N GLY A 400 55.13 -21.25 -1.89
CA GLY A 400 54.62 -21.17 -3.27
C GLY A 400 53.16 -21.58 -3.49
N VAL A 401 52.18 -20.68 -3.66
CA VAL A 401 51.89 -19.74 -4.77
C VAL A 401 51.34 -20.42 -6.04
N SER A 402 50.16 -19.94 -6.45
CA SER A 402 49.55 -19.95 -7.81
C SER A 402 48.95 -21.26 -8.31
N GLN A 403 47.94 -21.31 -9.17
CA GLN A 403 46.84 -20.43 -9.60
C GLN A 403 46.07 -21.29 -10.62
N SER A 404 44.78 -21.00 -10.81
CA SER A 404 44.05 -21.17 -12.08
C SER A 404 43.49 -22.53 -12.53
N GLN A 405 42.16 -22.53 -12.58
CA GLN A 405 41.28 -22.75 -13.75
C GLN A 405 41.07 -24.14 -14.37
N LYS A 406 39.77 -24.40 -14.59
CA LYS A 406 39.11 -25.15 -15.69
C LYS A 406 39.42 -26.65 -15.74
N SER A 407 38.54 -27.55 -16.15
CA SER A 407 37.15 -27.60 -16.66
C SER A 407 36.86 -29.11 -16.86
N GLU A 408 35.57 -29.49 -16.98
CA GLU A 408 35.02 -30.56 -17.87
C GLU A 408 35.82 -31.87 -18.03
N SER A 409 35.29 -33.08 -17.89
CA SER A 409 33.97 -33.60 -18.25
C SER A 409 33.99 -35.13 -18.04
N ASP A 410 32.79 -35.68 -17.84
CA ASP A 410 32.27 -36.94 -18.39
C ASP A 410 32.78 -38.34 -17.98
N ASP A 411 31.82 -39.24 -18.16
CA ASP A 411 31.78 -40.70 -18.21
C ASP A 411 31.66 -41.45 -16.87
N GLU A 412 30.46 -41.90 -16.50
CA GLU A 412 29.63 -42.98 -17.06
C GLU A 412 29.92 -44.34 -16.39
N VAL A 413 28.81 -45.00 -15.98
CA VAL A 413 28.59 -46.46 -16.06
C VAL A 413 29.32 -47.30 -14.99
N MET A 414 28.75 -48.25 -14.26
CA MET A 414 27.43 -48.89 -14.17
C MET A 414 27.48 -49.87 -12.97
N VAL A 415 26.29 -50.16 -12.43
CA VAL A 415 25.83 -51.47 -11.93
C VAL A 415 26.43 -52.03 -10.62
N GLY A 416 25.50 -52.27 -9.69
CA GLY A 416 25.71 -53.20 -8.57
C GLY A 416 24.48 -53.28 -7.67
N VAL A 417 23.38 -53.78 -8.22
CA VAL A 417 22.12 -54.12 -7.53
C VAL A 417 22.36 -55.25 -6.51
N ASN A 418 21.53 -55.24 -5.44
CA ASN A 418 21.08 -56.34 -4.56
C ASN A 418 21.24 -55.89 -3.10
N ASP A 419 20.31 -56.02 -2.18
CA ASP A 419 18.95 -56.55 -2.17
C ASP A 419 18.35 -56.09 -0.83
N LEU A 420 17.10 -55.65 -0.84
CA LEU A 420 16.20 -55.69 0.32
C LEU A 420 15.90 -57.18 0.67
N PRO A 421 15.24 -57.59 1.77
CA PRO A 421 14.18 -56.85 2.48
C PRO A 421 14.01 -57.15 3.99
N THR A 422 12.97 -56.53 4.56
CA THR A 422 11.99 -57.10 5.52
C THR A 422 12.20 -56.91 7.04
N SER A 423 11.42 -55.93 7.55
CA SER A 423 10.40 -56.06 8.61
C SER A 423 10.81 -56.51 10.02
N ALA A 424 10.47 -55.70 11.03
CA ALA A 424 9.15 -55.76 11.68
C ALA A 424 9.10 -54.90 12.96
N VAL A 425 8.12 -53.99 12.97
CA VAL A 425 7.17 -53.66 14.06
C VAL A 425 7.54 -54.10 15.49
N THR A 426 7.72 -53.13 16.41
CA THR A 426 6.92 -53.07 17.66
C THR A 426 6.92 -51.67 18.27
N SER A 427 5.72 -51.24 18.66
CA SER A 427 5.36 -50.01 19.37
C SER A 427 5.70 -50.06 20.86
N ALA A 428 6.20 -48.94 21.43
CA ALA A 428 6.01 -48.58 22.83
C ALA A 428 6.18 -47.06 23.04
N GLN A 429 5.35 -46.54 23.93
CA GLN A 429 5.11 -45.13 24.24
C GLN A 429 6.24 -44.44 25.04
N THR A 430 6.19 -43.10 24.99
CA THR A 430 6.65 -42.11 25.98
C THR A 430 8.14 -42.04 26.29
N HIS A 431 8.79 -40.95 25.89
CA HIS A 431 9.21 -39.87 26.81
C HIS A 431 9.87 -38.74 26.00
N GLU A 432 9.48 -37.50 26.29
CA GLU A 432 10.17 -36.29 25.90
C GLU A 432 11.64 -36.38 26.32
N ASN A 433 12.55 -36.21 25.36
CA ASN A 433 13.89 -35.73 25.63
C ASN A 433 14.32 -34.83 24.48
N THR A 434 14.41 -33.54 24.82
CA THR A 434 15.04 -32.48 24.06
C THR A 434 16.49 -32.87 23.75
N ALA A 435 16.74 -33.33 22.53
CA ALA A 435 18.08 -33.41 21.97
C ALA A 435 18.31 -32.17 21.12
N SER A 436 19.17 -31.28 21.64
CA SER A 436 19.72 -30.12 20.98
C SER A 436 20.52 -30.56 19.75
N ASP A 437 20.02 -30.26 18.55
CA ASP A 437 20.73 -30.48 17.30
C ASP A 437 21.67 -29.29 17.03
N SER A 438 22.95 -29.50 17.34
CA SER A 438 24.04 -28.54 17.23
C SER A 438 24.77 -28.69 15.89
N SER A 439 24.32 -27.98 14.85
CA SER A 439 25.19 -27.57 13.73
C SER A 439 24.47 -26.63 12.75
N LYS A 440 24.30 -25.36 13.13
CA LYS A 440 24.18 -24.25 12.16
C LYS A 440 24.99 -23.07 12.68
N PRO A 441 25.76 -22.35 11.85
CA PRO A 441 26.37 -21.10 12.27
C PRO A 441 25.25 -20.09 12.56
N THR A 442 24.92 -19.93 13.83
CA THR A 442 23.95 -18.93 14.27
C THR A 442 24.59 -17.57 14.12
N ILE A 443 24.08 -16.76 13.19
CA ILE A 443 24.41 -15.33 13.12
C ILE A 443 23.75 -14.70 14.35
N GLU A 444 24.51 -14.60 15.44
CA GLU A 444 24.00 -14.13 16.72
C GLU A 444 24.18 -12.61 16.80
N PHE A 445 23.20 -11.87 16.29
CA PHE A 445 23.06 -10.44 16.59
C PHE A 445 22.46 -10.30 17.99
N ASN A 446 23.07 -9.47 18.84
CA ASN A 446 22.57 -9.20 20.18
C ASN A 446 21.63 -7.98 20.13
N PHE A 447 20.32 -8.25 20.27
CA PHE A 447 19.29 -7.22 20.22
C PHE A 447 19.32 -6.28 21.44
N ASP A 448 19.91 -6.67 22.58
CA ASP A 448 20.07 -5.79 23.75
C ASP A 448 21.04 -4.62 23.50
N THR A 449 21.79 -4.66 22.40
CA THR A 449 22.73 -3.59 22.01
C THR A 449 22.08 -2.44 21.24
N LEU A 450 20.80 -2.58 20.88
CA LEU A 450 20.05 -1.55 20.19
C LEU A 450 19.59 -0.49 21.18
N MET A 451 19.94 0.75 20.89
CA MET A 451 19.49 1.89 21.68
C MET A 451 18.13 2.40 21.18
N PRO A 452 17.26 2.88 22.07
CA PRO A 452 16.08 3.65 21.69
C PRO A 452 16.46 5.08 21.31
N PRO A 453 15.74 5.68 20.36
CA PRO A 453 15.97 7.06 19.94
C PRO A 453 15.68 8.09 21.04
N GLU A 454 14.73 7.84 21.94
CA GLU A 454 14.31 8.78 22.99
C GLU A 454 15.47 9.12 23.95
N VAL A 455 16.36 8.14 24.18
CA VAL A 455 17.56 8.34 25.00
C VAL A 455 18.49 9.39 24.38
N TRP A 456 18.52 9.48 23.05
CA TRP A 456 19.33 10.48 22.35
C TRP A 456 18.64 11.85 22.33
N GLU A 457 17.31 11.89 22.16
CA GLU A 457 16.52 13.12 22.17
C GLU A 457 16.66 13.90 23.49
N ASP A 458 16.63 13.17 24.62
CA ASP A 458 16.79 13.72 25.96
C ASP A 458 18.18 14.36 26.18
N LEU A 459 19.19 13.88 25.45
CA LEU A 459 20.58 14.31 25.60
C LEU A 459 20.98 15.42 24.62
N LEU A 460 20.24 15.62 23.52
CA LEU A 460 20.58 16.61 22.49
C LEU A 460 20.44 18.07 22.98
N PRO A 461 21.24 19.01 22.44
CA PRO A 461 21.12 20.44 22.73
C PRO A 461 19.73 21.02 22.42
N GLU A 462 19.29 21.99 23.22
CA GLU A 462 17.99 22.66 23.06
C GLU A 462 18.13 24.06 22.45
N PRO A 463 17.14 24.53 21.66
CA PRO A 463 17.15 25.88 21.11
C PRO A 463 17.08 26.96 22.20
N ILE A 464 17.70 28.10 21.94
CA ILE A 464 17.69 29.28 22.81
C ILE A 464 16.38 30.05 22.59
N ASP A 465 15.37 29.80 23.44
CA ASP A 465 14.13 30.58 23.43
C ASP A 465 14.41 32.03 23.86
N PRO A 466 14.02 33.05 23.05
CA PRO A 466 14.20 34.45 23.42
C PRO A 466 13.26 34.92 24.56
N SER A 467 12.33 34.08 25.00
CA SER A 467 11.24 34.45 25.92
C SER A 467 11.45 34.07 27.39
N LYS A 468 12.55 33.41 27.77
CA LYS A 468 12.81 33.02 29.17
C LYS A 468 13.91 33.78 29.92
N TYR A 469 14.56 34.76 29.30
CA TYR A 469 15.54 35.62 29.99
C TYR A 469 15.08 37.08 30.02
N GLY A 470 14.17 37.37 30.93
CA GLY A 470 13.94 38.73 31.42
C GLY A 470 14.94 39.07 32.52
N GLN A 471 15.62 40.19 32.35
CA GLN A 471 16.32 41.00 33.37
C GLN A 471 17.55 40.40 34.06
N VAL A 472 18.74 40.76 33.56
CA VAL A 472 19.74 41.41 34.43
C VAL A 472 20.42 42.55 33.66
N SER A 473 20.58 43.67 34.36
CA SER A 473 20.87 45.03 33.93
C SER A 473 22.25 45.29 33.33
N ASN A 474 22.28 46.29 32.43
CA ASN A 474 23.40 47.13 31.95
C ASN A 474 24.72 47.08 32.73
N ILE A 475 25.86 47.10 32.01
CA ILE A 475 26.80 48.25 31.96
C ILE A 475 27.56 48.18 30.62
N MET A 476 27.48 49.28 29.88
CA MET A 476 28.19 49.57 28.63
C MET A 476 29.41 50.45 28.98
N PRO A 477 30.58 50.25 28.35
CA PRO A 477 31.47 51.36 28.06
C PRO A 477 31.69 51.52 26.55
N GLN A 478 31.50 52.76 26.10
CA GLN A 478 31.84 53.26 24.76
C GLN A 478 33.32 53.11 24.44
N ALA A 479 33.63 52.90 23.15
CA ALA A 479 34.95 53.16 22.58
C ALA A 479 34.82 54.26 21.49
N PRO A 480 35.66 55.31 21.52
CA PRO A 480 35.67 56.36 20.50
C PRO A 480 36.58 56.01 19.32
N GLN A 481 36.25 56.53 18.14
CA GLN A 481 37.18 56.69 17.01
C GLN A 481 38.10 57.91 17.26
N VAL A 482 39.33 57.99 16.71
CA VAL A 482 39.72 58.55 15.39
C VAL A 482 41.25 58.46 15.14
N ASN A 483 41.64 58.37 13.86
CA ASN A 483 42.81 58.96 13.15
C ASN A 483 44.26 58.40 13.20
N SER A 484 44.71 57.96 12.01
CA SER A 484 45.95 58.28 11.25
C SER A 484 47.13 59.01 11.93
N LEU A 485 48.36 58.49 11.74
CA LEU A 485 49.53 59.25 11.24
C LEU A 485 50.78 58.38 11.01
N LEU A 486 51.56 58.84 10.04
CA LEU A 486 52.75 58.30 9.41
C LEU A 486 54.04 58.67 10.21
N ASN A 487 55.10 57.89 9.99
CA ASN A 487 56.52 58.27 9.96
C ASN A 487 57.35 58.42 11.27
N GLN A 488 58.48 57.66 11.30
CA GLN A 488 59.87 58.06 11.59
C GLN A 488 60.62 57.07 12.50
N PHE A 489 61.75 56.53 12.03
CA PHE A 489 63.03 56.48 12.77
C PHE A 489 64.19 56.26 11.77
N VAL A 490 65.32 56.91 12.04
CA VAL A 490 66.53 57.13 11.21
C VAL A 490 67.78 56.63 12.03
N PRO A 491 69.06 56.95 11.67
CA PRO A 491 70.21 56.22 11.04
C PRO A 491 71.29 55.74 12.09
N PRO A 492 72.66 55.72 11.95
CA PRO A 492 73.69 56.01 10.88
C PRO A 492 74.93 55.03 10.92
N PRO A 493 76.23 55.34 10.60
CA PRO A 493 76.91 56.45 9.89
C PRO A 493 78.02 56.09 8.84
N ASP A 494 78.50 57.17 8.22
CA ASP A 494 79.63 57.48 7.32
C ASP A 494 80.99 56.74 7.45
N GLY A 495 81.76 56.76 6.35
CA GLY A 495 83.22 56.54 6.34
C GLY A 495 83.83 56.66 4.94
N SER A 496 84.92 57.41 4.81
CA SER A 496 85.41 58.06 3.58
C SER A 496 86.51 57.32 2.80
N SER A 497 86.78 57.86 1.59
CA SER A 497 88.10 57.96 0.90
C SER A 497 88.63 56.76 0.09
N GLY A 498 88.84 56.98 -1.22
CA GLY A 498 89.71 56.15 -2.09
C GLY A 498 91.21 56.49 -1.90
N PRO A 499 92.14 56.20 -2.84
CA PRO A 499 91.99 55.60 -4.19
C PRO A 499 93.06 54.52 -4.54
N GLY A 500 92.94 53.89 -5.74
CA GLY A 500 94.13 53.42 -6.48
C GLY A 500 94.12 52.00 -7.10
N VAL A 501 93.93 51.95 -8.43
CA VAL A 501 94.58 51.05 -9.42
C VAL A 501 94.37 49.53 -9.30
N VAL A 502 93.47 48.95 -10.14
CA VAL A 502 93.74 47.73 -10.96
C VAL A 502 92.84 47.75 -12.22
N VAL A 503 93.30 48.39 -13.30
CA VAL A 503 92.66 48.30 -14.63
C VAL A 503 93.31 47.14 -15.38
N SER A 504 92.73 45.94 -15.28
CA SER A 504 92.94 44.84 -16.24
C SER A 504 92.00 43.65 -16.02
N GLN A 505 91.34 43.53 -14.86
CA GLN A 505 90.37 42.45 -14.59
C GLN A 505 88.91 42.82 -14.93
N SER A 506 88.63 44.10 -15.22
CA SER A 506 87.27 44.60 -15.41
C SER A 506 86.69 44.38 -16.81
N TYR A 507 87.51 44.19 -17.83
CA TYR A 507 87.01 44.04 -19.21
C TYR A 507 86.52 42.62 -19.49
N ASP A 508 87.25 41.59 -19.06
CA ASP A 508 86.85 40.18 -19.20
C ASP A 508 85.67 39.80 -18.31
N ALA A 509 85.57 40.41 -17.12
CA ALA A 509 84.41 40.24 -16.24
C ALA A 509 83.15 40.85 -16.87
N MET A 510 83.26 42.06 -17.43
CA MET A 510 82.15 42.75 -18.11
C MET A 510 81.73 42.02 -19.40
N GLN A 511 82.66 41.43 -20.15
CA GLN A 511 82.31 40.64 -21.34
C GLN A 511 81.55 39.35 -21.01
N ARG A 512 81.95 38.62 -19.95
CA ARG A 512 81.19 37.44 -19.50
C ARG A 512 79.80 37.81 -18.98
N GLU A 513 79.67 38.95 -18.32
CA GLU A 513 78.39 39.45 -17.84
C GLU A 513 77.48 39.85 -19.02
N LEU A 514 78.04 40.47 -20.07
CA LEU A 514 77.29 40.81 -21.29
C LEU A 514 76.83 39.55 -22.05
N GLU A 515 77.64 38.50 -22.07
CA GLU A 515 77.27 37.21 -22.65
C GLU A 515 76.25 36.45 -21.82
N SER A 516 76.31 36.52 -20.48
CA SER A 516 75.28 35.94 -19.61
C SER A 516 73.97 36.68 -19.78
N PHE A 517 73.97 38.02 -19.85
CA PHE A 517 72.77 38.81 -20.13
C PHE A 517 72.18 38.51 -21.51
N ARG A 518 73.01 38.26 -22.53
CA ARG A 518 72.51 37.84 -23.85
C ARG A 518 71.88 36.44 -23.81
N LYS A 519 72.48 35.48 -23.10
CA LYS A 519 71.90 34.14 -22.93
C LYS A 519 70.61 34.19 -22.12
N GLU A 520 70.57 35.00 -21.08
CA GLU A 520 69.38 35.21 -20.26
C GLU A 520 68.27 35.90 -21.05
N LYS A 521 68.60 36.91 -21.87
CA LYS A 521 67.63 37.55 -22.77
C LYS A 521 67.04 36.57 -23.78
N VAL A 522 67.87 35.72 -24.41
CA VAL A 522 67.39 34.69 -25.35
C VAL A 522 66.54 33.64 -24.64
N ALA A 523 66.90 33.27 -23.40
CA ALA A 523 66.10 32.36 -22.59
C ALA A 523 64.74 32.99 -22.21
N ALA A 524 64.73 34.28 -21.85
CA ALA A 524 63.52 35.03 -21.54
C ALA A 524 62.61 35.21 -22.78
N GLU A 525 63.18 35.50 -23.95
CA GLU A 525 62.44 35.59 -25.22
C GLU A 525 61.83 34.23 -25.62
N LYS A 526 62.56 33.13 -25.40
CA LYS A 526 62.01 31.77 -25.62
C LYS A 526 60.88 31.44 -24.66
N LEU A 527 61.02 31.81 -23.38
CA LEU A 527 59.99 31.58 -22.36
C LEU A 527 58.74 32.44 -22.60
N ALA A 528 58.90 33.65 -23.14
CA ALA A 528 57.80 34.49 -23.59
C ALA A 528 57.07 33.88 -24.81
N ALA A 529 57.82 33.38 -25.80
CA ALA A 529 57.22 32.71 -26.96
C ALA A 529 56.46 31.43 -26.58
N ASP A 530 57.00 30.63 -25.64
CA ASP A 530 56.32 29.44 -25.12
C ASP A 530 55.05 29.81 -24.32
N ALA A 531 55.06 30.93 -23.58
CA ALA A 531 53.89 31.44 -22.87
C ALA A 531 52.78 31.94 -23.81
N ASP A 532 53.15 32.59 -24.91
CA ASP A 532 52.19 33.06 -25.92
C ASP A 532 51.60 31.88 -26.71
N ALA A 533 52.39 30.86 -27.04
CA ALA A 533 51.90 29.62 -27.63
C ALA A 533 50.93 28.86 -26.69
N ALA A 534 51.20 28.86 -25.38
CA ALA A 534 50.29 28.28 -24.38
C ALA A 534 48.96 29.04 -24.28
N ARG A 535 48.99 30.39 -24.33
CA ARG A 535 47.78 31.21 -24.38
C ARG A 535 46.96 30.97 -25.64
N GLU A 536 47.60 30.85 -26.80
CA GLU A 536 46.90 30.58 -28.05
C GLU A 536 46.23 29.19 -28.04
N LYS A 537 46.90 28.19 -27.46
CA LYS A 537 46.31 26.86 -27.27
C LYS A 537 45.08 26.90 -26.36
N GLN A 538 45.14 27.61 -25.23
CA GLN A 538 44.00 27.79 -24.34
C GLN A 538 42.85 28.55 -25.02
N ALA A 539 43.15 29.57 -25.82
CA ALA A 539 42.14 30.31 -26.57
C ALA A 539 41.43 29.43 -27.62
N ARG A 540 42.16 28.53 -28.30
CA ARG A 540 41.57 27.57 -29.24
C ARG A 540 40.71 26.52 -28.54
N GLU A 541 41.15 26.01 -27.39
CA GLU A 541 40.35 25.07 -26.58
C GLU A 541 39.07 25.72 -26.06
N PHE A 542 39.14 26.97 -25.60
CA PHE A 542 37.96 27.73 -25.17
C PHE A 542 36.99 28.02 -26.33
N ALA A 543 37.51 28.37 -27.50
CA ALA A 543 36.70 28.56 -28.70
C ALA A 543 36.00 27.26 -29.16
N ALA A 544 36.70 26.12 -29.10
CA ALA A 544 36.14 24.81 -29.42
C ALA A 544 35.03 24.40 -28.44
N LEU A 545 35.25 24.62 -27.13
CA LEU A 545 34.25 24.33 -26.11
C LEU A 545 32.99 25.20 -26.26
N ASN A 546 33.17 26.48 -26.59
CA ASN A 546 32.05 27.39 -26.84
C ASN A 546 31.25 27.00 -28.11
N ALA A 547 31.94 26.53 -29.16
CA ALA A 547 31.29 26.00 -30.35
C ALA A 547 30.47 24.73 -30.05
N GLN A 548 30.99 23.84 -29.19
CA GLN A 548 30.27 22.64 -28.74
C GLN A 548 29.03 23.00 -27.91
N TYR A 549 29.14 24.00 -27.03
CA TYR A 549 28.01 24.51 -26.26
C TYR A 549 26.91 25.11 -27.15
N ALA A 550 27.30 25.85 -28.20
CA ALA A 550 26.36 26.39 -29.17
C ALA A 550 25.61 25.30 -29.95
N GLN A 551 26.29 24.22 -30.33
CA GLN A 551 25.65 23.07 -30.98
C GLN A 551 24.68 22.35 -30.03
N TYR A 552 25.10 22.10 -28.79
CA TYR A 552 24.24 21.46 -27.78
C TYR A 552 22.98 22.29 -27.51
N LYS A 553 23.11 23.61 -27.43
CA LYS A 553 21.97 24.51 -27.28
C LYS A 553 21.01 24.43 -28.48
N ALA A 554 21.53 24.43 -29.70
CA ALA A 554 20.70 24.32 -30.90
C ALA A 554 19.95 22.98 -31.00
N ASP A 555 20.58 21.88 -30.60
CA ASP A 555 19.94 20.56 -30.58
C ASP A 555 18.90 20.43 -29.44
N ALA A 556 19.15 21.06 -28.30
CA ALA A 556 18.16 21.18 -27.23
C ALA A 556 16.91 21.96 -27.68
N GLU A 557 17.09 23.09 -28.37
CA GLU A 557 15.99 23.89 -28.93
C GLU A 557 15.19 23.13 -30.01
N ARG A 558 15.87 22.36 -30.88
CA ARG A 558 15.21 21.48 -31.85
C ARG A 558 14.39 20.38 -31.18
N THR A 559 14.95 19.75 -30.15
CA THR A 559 14.28 18.70 -29.39
C THR A 559 13.05 19.25 -28.67
N GLN A 560 13.19 20.43 -28.06
CA GLN A 560 12.08 21.13 -27.40
C GLN A 560 10.97 21.51 -28.38
N THR A 561 11.33 22.01 -29.57
CA THR A 561 10.36 22.35 -30.62
C THR A 561 9.61 21.12 -31.13
N SER A 562 10.33 20.01 -31.35
CA SER A 562 9.73 18.74 -31.76
C SER A 562 8.76 18.18 -30.69
N GLN A 563 9.15 18.25 -29.41
CA GLN A 563 8.28 17.86 -28.30
C GLN A 563 7.03 18.74 -28.20
N ALA A 564 7.17 20.07 -28.37
CA ALA A 564 6.04 20.99 -28.37
C ALA A 564 5.04 20.68 -29.51
N SER A 565 5.54 20.35 -30.71
CA SER A 565 4.69 19.91 -31.82
C SER A 565 3.96 18.59 -31.52
N GLN A 566 4.63 17.59 -30.94
CA GLN A 566 3.99 16.34 -30.52
C GLN A 566 2.94 16.54 -29.43
N ILE A 567 3.19 17.44 -28.47
CA ILE A 567 2.23 17.79 -27.43
C ILE A 567 0.99 18.43 -28.05
N ASN A 568 1.16 19.36 -29.01
CA ASN A 568 0.03 20.01 -29.67
C ASN A 568 -0.81 19.02 -30.51
N GLU A 569 -0.16 18.09 -31.20
CA GLU A 569 -0.83 17.02 -31.95
C GLU A 569 -1.62 16.08 -31.03
N LYS A 570 -1.02 15.63 -29.93
CA LYS A 570 -1.70 14.81 -28.91
C LYS A 570 -2.86 15.56 -28.25
N THR A 571 -2.69 16.86 -27.97
CA THR A 571 -3.74 17.70 -27.39
C THR A 571 -4.94 17.82 -28.32
N SER A 572 -4.71 18.01 -29.62
CA SER A 572 -5.78 18.03 -30.63
C SER A 572 -6.49 16.68 -30.76
N ALA A 573 -5.75 15.57 -30.64
CA ALA A 573 -6.32 14.22 -30.64
C ALA A 573 -7.17 13.93 -29.38
N ILE A 574 -6.78 14.47 -28.22
CA ILE A 574 -7.57 14.37 -26.98
C ILE A 574 -8.87 15.17 -27.12
N GLN A 575 -8.79 16.43 -27.58
CA GLN A 575 -9.98 17.27 -27.76
C GLN A 575 -11.01 16.65 -28.72
N SER A 576 -10.56 16.01 -29.81
CA SER A 576 -11.47 15.31 -30.74
C SER A 576 -12.11 14.06 -30.11
N ARG A 577 -11.36 13.30 -29.30
CA ARG A 577 -11.91 12.17 -28.53
C ARG A 577 -12.91 12.62 -27.47
N ASP A 578 -12.63 13.71 -26.76
CA ASP A 578 -13.54 14.25 -25.75
C ASP A 578 -14.86 14.71 -26.38
N ALA A 579 -14.80 15.35 -27.56
CA ALA A 579 -16.01 15.72 -28.30
C ALA A 579 -16.85 14.49 -28.71
N GLU A 580 -16.19 13.39 -29.09
CA GLU A 580 -16.88 12.13 -29.43
C GLU A 580 -17.50 11.47 -28.18
N ILE A 581 -16.78 11.44 -27.05
CA ILE A 581 -17.31 10.94 -25.78
C ILE A 581 -18.53 11.75 -25.33
N GLN A 582 -18.49 13.08 -25.48
CA GLN A 582 -19.65 13.93 -25.15
C GLN A 582 -20.86 13.64 -26.04
N ARG A 583 -20.65 13.36 -27.35
CA ARG A 583 -21.74 12.94 -28.25
C ARG A 583 -22.33 11.61 -27.83
N GLN A 584 -21.50 10.62 -27.48
CA GLN A 584 -21.97 9.32 -27.02
C GLN A 584 -22.73 9.42 -25.69
N LYS A 585 -22.25 10.26 -24.77
CA LYS A 585 -22.94 10.52 -23.49
C LYS A 585 -24.30 11.19 -23.70
N ALA A 586 -24.39 12.15 -24.63
CA ALA A 586 -25.67 12.78 -24.99
C ALA A 586 -26.64 11.76 -25.60
N ALA A 587 -26.19 10.93 -26.55
CA ALA A 587 -27.01 9.89 -27.16
C ALA A 587 -27.50 8.85 -26.14
N TYR A 588 -26.62 8.42 -25.22
CA TYR A 588 -27.00 7.50 -24.15
C TYR A 588 -28.05 8.12 -23.20
N SER A 589 -27.90 9.39 -22.85
CA SER A 589 -28.87 10.08 -21.99
C SER A 589 -30.27 10.20 -22.63
N GLN A 590 -30.33 10.41 -23.95
CA GLN A 590 -31.59 10.43 -24.70
C GLN A 590 -32.24 9.04 -24.72
N ALA A 591 -31.46 7.98 -24.97
CA ALA A 591 -31.96 6.61 -24.95
C ALA A 591 -32.49 6.20 -23.56
N LEU A 592 -31.86 6.68 -22.48
CA LEU A 592 -32.34 6.44 -21.12
C LEU A 592 -33.69 7.11 -20.87
N ALA A 593 -33.85 8.38 -21.29
CA ALA A 593 -35.10 9.13 -21.15
C ALA A 593 -36.25 8.48 -21.95
N GLU A 594 -35.99 8.00 -23.17
CA GLU A 594 -36.96 7.26 -23.97
C GLU A 594 -37.40 5.95 -23.28
N ARG A 595 -36.46 5.23 -22.67
CA ARG A 595 -36.76 4.00 -21.92
C ARG A 595 -37.61 4.26 -20.68
N ASP A 596 -37.36 5.36 -19.98
CA ASP A 596 -38.13 5.73 -18.79
C ASP A 596 -39.56 6.18 -19.17
N GLN A 597 -39.70 6.91 -20.28
CA GLN A 597 -41.02 7.26 -20.83
C GLN A 597 -41.79 6.01 -21.27
N ALA A 598 -41.12 5.04 -21.91
CA ALA A 598 -41.72 3.77 -22.29
C ALA A 598 -42.21 2.99 -21.05
N ARG A 599 -41.39 2.88 -20.00
CA ARG A 599 -41.79 2.24 -18.73
C ARG A 599 -42.97 2.94 -18.05
N SER A 600 -43.00 4.27 -18.05
CA SER A 600 -44.15 5.02 -17.52
C SER A 600 -45.43 4.71 -18.31
N SER A 601 -45.35 4.63 -19.63
CA SER A 601 -46.51 4.32 -20.48
C SER A 601 -47.03 2.89 -20.24
N GLU A 602 -46.14 1.94 -20.00
CA GLU A 602 -46.48 0.55 -19.71
C GLU A 602 -47.09 0.39 -18.32
N SER A 603 -46.55 1.10 -17.31
CA SER A 603 -47.16 1.16 -15.97
C SER A 603 -48.57 1.76 -16.01
N GLN A 604 -48.80 2.79 -16.84
CA GLN A 604 -50.11 3.41 -16.98
C GLN A 604 -51.13 2.43 -17.61
N LYS A 605 -50.73 1.71 -18.67
CA LYS A 605 -51.56 0.64 -19.26
C LYS A 605 -51.86 -0.47 -18.25
N GLN A 606 -50.88 -0.86 -17.43
CA GLN A 606 -51.07 -1.89 -16.41
C GLN A 606 -52.06 -1.45 -15.32
N ASN A 607 -52.02 -0.19 -14.91
CA ASN A 607 -52.98 0.39 -13.95
C ASN A 607 -54.39 0.42 -14.53
N GLU A 608 -54.54 0.76 -15.80
CA GLU A 608 -55.83 0.76 -16.50
C GLU A 608 -56.41 -0.66 -16.61
N ILE A 609 -55.57 -1.66 -16.92
CA ILE A 609 -55.97 -3.08 -16.90
C ILE A 609 -56.44 -3.52 -15.51
N ASN A 610 -55.76 -3.07 -14.45
CA ASN A 610 -56.14 -3.44 -13.08
C ASN A 610 -57.47 -2.77 -12.67
N ALA A 611 -57.70 -1.50 -13.03
CA ALA A 611 -58.96 -0.82 -12.79
C ALA A 611 -60.14 -1.49 -13.52
N LEU A 612 -59.94 -1.94 -14.76
CA LEU A 612 -60.95 -2.71 -15.51
C LEU A 612 -61.25 -4.06 -14.85
N LYS A 613 -60.24 -4.72 -14.26
CA LYS A 613 -60.44 -5.98 -13.51
C LYS A 613 -61.25 -5.76 -12.22
N GLU A 614 -61.01 -4.68 -11.48
CA GLU A 614 -61.78 -4.35 -10.28
C GLU A 614 -63.25 -4.03 -10.61
N CYS A 615 -63.50 -3.22 -11.65
CA CYS A 615 -64.87 -2.96 -12.14
C CYS A 615 -65.59 -4.25 -12.60
N ALA A 616 -64.89 -5.19 -13.23
CA ALA A 616 -65.46 -6.48 -13.61
C ALA A 616 -65.76 -7.38 -12.40
N LEU A 617 -64.98 -7.26 -11.31
CA LEU A 617 -65.17 -8.01 -10.08
C LEU A 617 -66.41 -7.53 -9.31
N ASP A 618 -66.65 -6.22 -9.30
CA ASP A 618 -67.83 -5.59 -8.66
C ASP A 618 -69.14 -5.90 -9.40
N GLY A 619 -69.10 -6.10 -10.72
CA GLY A 619 -70.25 -6.59 -11.49
C GLY A 619 -70.69 -8.01 -11.12
N LEU A 620 -69.78 -8.84 -10.60
CA LEU A 620 -70.06 -10.23 -10.19
C LEU A 620 -70.55 -10.37 -8.73
N THR A 621 -70.31 -9.37 -7.87
CA THR A 621 -70.68 -9.39 -6.44
C THR A 621 -72.09 -8.88 -6.15
N ALA A 622 -72.80 -8.31 -7.13
CA ALA A 622 -74.14 -7.75 -6.94
C ALA A 622 -75.27 -8.80 -6.79
N LYS A 623 -75.09 -10.05 -7.25
CA LYS A 623 -76.10 -11.12 -7.14
C LYS A 623 -75.83 -12.03 -5.94
N LYS A 624 -76.79 -12.12 -5.00
CA LYS A 624 -76.73 -12.95 -3.79
C LYS A 624 -76.56 -14.46 -4.08
N ILE A 625 -77.11 -14.93 -5.19
CA ILE A 625 -77.04 -16.32 -5.65
C ILE A 625 -76.51 -16.32 -7.09
N THR A 626 -75.68 -17.28 -7.46
CA THR A 626 -75.31 -17.55 -8.86
C THR A 626 -75.53 -19.02 -9.17
N VAL A 627 -76.38 -19.33 -10.13
CA VAL A 627 -76.49 -20.67 -10.70
C VAL A 627 -75.29 -20.90 -11.62
N VAL A 628 -74.62 -22.05 -11.47
CA VAL A 628 -73.42 -22.40 -12.22
C VAL A 628 -73.78 -23.31 -13.38
N THR A 629 -74.50 -24.41 -13.12
CA THR A 629 -74.92 -25.35 -14.16
C THR A 629 -76.30 -25.95 -13.88
N ILE A 630 -77.06 -26.22 -14.94
CA ILE A 630 -78.32 -26.97 -14.91
C ILE A 630 -78.23 -28.07 -15.98
N SER A 631 -78.32 -29.33 -15.54
CA SER A 631 -78.30 -30.49 -16.43
C SER A 631 -79.44 -31.45 -16.10
N TYR A 632 -79.97 -32.08 -17.14
CA TYR A 632 -81.02 -33.09 -17.01
C TYR A 632 -80.86 -34.15 -18.12
N GLY A 633 -80.68 -35.40 -17.71
CA GLY A 633 -80.28 -36.48 -18.63
C GLY A 633 -78.89 -36.23 -19.19
N THR A 634 -78.74 -36.28 -20.52
CA THR A 634 -77.48 -36.04 -21.24
C THR A 634 -77.33 -34.59 -21.72
N LYS A 635 -78.32 -33.73 -21.44
CA LYS A 635 -78.36 -32.35 -21.94
C LYS A 635 -78.03 -31.35 -20.82
N CYS A 636 -77.10 -30.45 -21.12
CA CYS A 636 -76.86 -29.25 -20.32
C CYS A 636 -77.78 -28.13 -20.83
N PHE A 637 -78.61 -27.60 -19.94
CA PHE A 637 -79.58 -26.55 -20.25
C PHE A 637 -79.04 -25.16 -19.93
N TYR A 638 -78.09 -25.07 -19.00
CA TYR A 638 -77.42 -23.83 -18.65
C TYR A 638 -76.03 -24.10 -18.09
N ASP A 639 -75.05 -23.31 -18.52
CA ASP A 639 -73.70 -23.27 -17.97
C ASP A 639 -73.22 -21.81 -17.92
N LEU A 640 -72.56 -21.45 -16.82
CA LEU A 640 -72.11 -20.10 -16.53
C LEU A 640 -70.97 -19.71 -17.50
N GLY A 641 -71.34 -18.99 -18.56
CA GLY A 641 -70.43 -18.61 -19.65
C GLY A 641 -71.05 -18.79 -21.04
N CYS A 642 -72.18 -19.51 -21.16
CA CYS A 642 -72.93 -19.65 -22.40
C CYS A 642 -74.19 -18.75 -22.41
N GLN A 643 -74.44 -18.05 -23.54
CA GLN A 643 -75.42 -16.97 -23.64
C GLN A 643 -76.90 -17.37 -23.81
N ALA A 644 -77.29 -18.64 -23.67
CA ALA A 644 -78.67 -19.06 -23.99
C ALA A 644 -79.33 -19.89 -22.88
N ASP A 645 -79.98 -19.21 -21.91
CA ASP A 645 -81.03 -19.83 -21.09
C ASP A 645 -82.34 -19.88 -21.90
N THR A 646 -82.45 -20.86 -22.81
CA THR A 646 -83.56 -20.93 -23.78
C THR A 646 -84.93 -21.16 -23.13
N PHE A 647 -84.97 -21.63 -21.87
CA PHE A 647 -86.21 -22.04 -21.19
C PHE A 647 -86.50 -21.22 -19.91
N GLY A 648 -85.70 -20.18 -19.64
CA GLY A 648 -85.82 -19.34 -18.46
C GLY A 648 -85.71 -20.13 -17.16
N LEU A 649 -84.80 -21.12 -17.11
CA LEU A 649 -84.62 -22.01 -15.97
C LEU A 649 -83.82 -21.35 -14.86
N VAL A 650 -82.90 -20.43 -15.17
CA VAL A 650 -82.05 -19.76 -14.17
C VAL A 650 -82.88 -18.92 -13.19
N PRO A 651 -83.80 -18.02 -13.63
CA PRO A 651 -84.63 -17.26 -12.71
C PRO A 651 -85.57 -18.14 -11.86
N LYS A 652 -86.07 -19.25 -12.42
CA LYS A 652 -86.92 -20.21 -11.69
C LYS A 652 -86.15 -20.91 -10.58
N VAL A 653 -84.90 -21.31 -10.84
CA VAL A 653 -84.03 -21.92 -9.84
C VAL A 653 -83.64 -20.92 -8.75
N GLU A 654 -83.28 -19.69 -9.13
CA GLU A 654 -82.98 -18.62 -8.17
C GLU A 654 -84.17 -18.38 -7.22
N GLN A 655 -85.39 -18.28 -7.77
CA GLN A 655 -86.62 -18.11 -6.98
C GLN A 655 -86.92 -19.31 -6.06
N LEU A 656 -86.68 -20.55 -6.53
CA LEU A 656 -86.90 -21.76 -5.73
C LEU A 656 -85.90 -21.88 -4.57
N ILE A 657 -84.65 -21.46 -4.79
CA ILE A 657 -83.63 -21.41 -3.74
C ILE A 657 -84.00 -20.36 -2.68
N GLU A 658 -84.48 -19.17 -3.10
CA GLU A 658 -84.91 -18.13 -2.17
C GLU A 658 -86.18 -18.51 -1.38
N SER A 659 -87.14 -19.19 -2.00
CA SER A 659 -88.43 -19.54 -1.39
C SER A 659 -88.45 -20.87 -0.62
N ARG A 660 -87.33 -21.61 -0.57
CA ARG A 660 -87.25 -22.99 -0.02
C ARG A 660 -88.19 -23.98 -0.72
N GLY A 661 -88.50 -23.73 -1.99
CA GLY A 661 -89.41 -24.56 -2.77
C GLY A 661 -88.81 -25.93 -3.09
N SER A 662 -89.63 -26.98 -3.00
CA SER A 662 -89.36 -28.24 -3.68
C SER A 662 -90.07 -28.23 -5.03
N PHE A 663 -89.44 -28.78 -6.06
CA PHE A 663 -90.09 -28.99 -7.35
C PHE A 663 -89.99 -30.45 -7.76
N HIS A 664 -90.95 -30.88 -8.56
CA HIS A 664 -90.97 -32.23 -9.09
C HIS A 664 -90.10 -32.30 -10.34
N ILE A 665 -89.09 -33.19 -10.34
CA ILE A 665 -88.15 -33.33 -11.45
C ILE A 665 -88.86 -34.09 -12.58
N ASN A 666 -89.39 -33.37 -13.57
CA ASN A 666 -90.10 -33.97 -14.69
C ASN A 666 -89.79 -33.27 -16.01
N ASP A 667 -90.09 -33.94 -17.13
CA ASP A 667 -89.81 -33.43 -18.47
C ASP A 667 -90.52 -32.10 -18.80
N PRO A 668 -91.78 -31.87 -18.37
CA PRO A 668 -92.43 -30.57 -18.56
C PRO A 668 -91.68 -29.40 -17.92
N TRP A 669 -90.99 -29.62 -16.79
CA TRP A 669 -90.24 -28.57 -16.12
C TRP A 669 -89.03 -28.09 -16.95
N PHE A 670 -88.38 -29.00 -17.68
CA PHE A 670 -87.28 -28.72 -18.60
C PHE A 670 -87.74 -28.43 -20.04
N GLY A 671 -89.06 -28.40 -20.28
CA GLY A 671 -89.69 -28.05 -21.56
C GLY A 671 -89.67 -29.15 -22.63
N HIS A 672 -88.82 -30.18 -22.51
CA HIS A 672 -88.82 -31.34 -23.39
C HIS A 672 -88.11 -32.54 -22.74
N ASP A 673 -88.39 -33.74 -23.25
CA ASP A 673 -87.68 -34.96 -22.88
C ASP A 673 -86.33 -35.03 -23.64
N PRO A 674 -85.18 -34.97 -22.95
CA PRO A 674 -83.87 -35.09 -23.60
C PRO A 674 -83.51 -36.53 -24.00
N ASN A 675 -84.11 -37.55 -23.38
CA ASN A 675 -83.82 -38.97 -23.60
C ASN A 675 -85.10 -39.84 -23.44
N PRO A 676 -85.92 -40.00 -24.50
CA PRO A 676 -87.16 -40.77 -24.44
C PRO A 676 -86.93 -42.23 -24.02
N GLY A 677 -87.68 -42.69 -23.02
CA GLY A 677 -87.65 -44.09 -22.56
C GLY A 677 -86.51 -44.45 -21.60
N LEU A 678 -85.66 -43.50 -21.20
CA LEU A 678 -84.59 -43.71 -20.22
C LEU A 678 -84.82 -42.86 -18.96
N GLN A 679 -84.46 -43.41 -17.79
CA GLN A 679 -84.52 -42.67 -16.53
C GLN A 679 -83.47 -41.55 -16.53
N LYS A 680 -83.90 -40.30 -16.32
CA LYS A 680 -82.99 -39.14 -16.32
C LYS A 680 -82.57 -38.75 -14.91
N GLN A 681 -81.38 -38.20 -14.81
CA GLN A 681 -80.88 -37.56 -13.61
C GLN A 681 -80.80 -36.05 -13.83
N CYS A 682 -81.28 -35.28 -12.86
CA CYS A 682 -81.10 -33.84 -12.78
C CYS A 682 -79.91 -33.53 -11.89
N CYS A 683 -79.09 -32.56 -12.30
CA CYS A 683 -78.03 -31.98 -11.49
C CYS A 683 -78.01 -30.45 -11.67
N ILE A 684 -78.17 -29.72 -10.57
CA ILE A 684 -78.16 -28.25 -10.53
C ILE A 684 -77.08 -27.81 -9.54
N THR A 685 -76.10 -27.07 -10.05
CA THR A 685 -75.00 -26.53 -9.23
C THR A 685 -75.16 -25.03 -9.07
N TYR A 686 -75.03 -24.53 -7.85
CA TYR A 686 -75.22 -23.11 -7.52
C TYR A 686 -74.28 -22.67 -6.39
N ARG A 687 -74.07 -21.36 -6.25
CA ARG A 687 -73.23 -20.76 -5.20
C ARG A 687 -73.92 -19.58 -4.53
N PHE A 688 -73.61 -19.38 -3.24
CA PHE A 688 -74.02 -18.22 -2.46
C PHE A 688 -72.89 -17.19 -2.42
N ASN A 689 -73.19 -15.94 -2.76
CA ASN A 689 -72.23 -14.85 -2.72
C ASN A 689 -72.55 -13.94 -1.52
N HIS A 690 -71.94 -14.24 -0.37
CA HIS A 690 -71.98 -13.35 0.81
C HIS A 690 -70.65 -12.60 0.94
N PRO A 691 -70.66 -11.29 1.22
CA PRO A 691 -69.44 -10.57 1.58
C PRO A 691 -68.84 -11.17 2.86
N GLY A 692 -67.60 -11.62 2.82
CA GLY A 692 -66.85 -12.09 3.99
C GLY A 692 -67.02 -13.57 4.39
N GLN A 693 -67.76 -14.40 3.64
CA GLN A 693 -67.79 -15.86 3.84
C GLN A 693 -67.17 -16.62 2.66
N SER A 694 -66.61 -17.81 2.95
CA SER A 694 -66.04 -18.71 1.95
C SER A 694 -67.11 -19.13 0.93
N ARG A 695 -66.83 -18.89 -0.36
CA ARG A 695 -67.73 -19.17 -1.50
C ARG A 695 -67.94 -20.68 -1.64
N ARG A 696 -68.95 -21.24 -0.96
CA ARG A 696 -69.27 -22.67 -1.06
C ARG A 696 -70.19 -22.93 -2.25
N ILE A 697 -69.76 -23.84 -3.12
CA ILE A 697 -70.56 -24.40 -4.22
C ILE A 697 -71.41 -25.54 -3.66
N ARG A 698 -72.69 -25.58 -4.02
CA ARG A 698 -73.63 -26.66 -3.68
C ARG A 698 -74.21 -27.27 -4.94
N THR A 699 -74.54 -28.55 -4.86
CA THR A 699 -75.10 -29.31 -5.98
C THR A 699 -76.31 -30.10 -5.51
N MET A 700 -77.45 -29.88 -6.16
CA MET A 700 -78.67 -30.67 -5.98
C MET A 700 -78.74 -31.71 -7.10
N CYS A 701 -78.91 -32.99 -6.72
CA CYS A 701 -79.07 -34.10 -7.64
C CYS A 701 -80.35 -34.88 -7.32
N GLY A 702 -81.09 -35.30 -8.34
CA GLY A 702 -82.28 -36.14 -8.17
C GLY A 702 -82.64 -36.89 -9.45
N LYS A 703 -83.40 -37.97 -9.36
CA LYS A 703 -83.87 -38.71 -10.54
C LYS A 703 -85.20 -38.16 -11.03
N GLN A 704 -85.55 -38.49 -12.27
CA GLN A 704 -86.87 -38.20 -12.82
C GLN A 704 -87.97 -38.76 -11.90
N TYR A 705 -88.95 -37.92 -11.59
CA TYR A 705 -90.04 -38.09 -10.61
C TYR A 705 -89.66 -37.97 -9.13
N ASP A 706 -88.41 -37.62 -8.81
CA ASP A 706 -88.06 -37.24 -7.44
C ASP A 706 -88.48 -35.78 -7.17
N ASN A 707 -88.68 -35.46 -5.88
CA ASN A 707 -88.83 -34.10 -5.43
C ASN A 707 -87.45 -33.50 -5.15
N GLY A 708 -86.98 -32.61 -6.01
CA GLY A 708 -85.75 -31.85 -5.81
C GLY A 708 -85.96 -30.77 -4.75
N ARG A 709 -85.08 -30.73 -3.74
CA ARG A 709 -85.09 -29.73 -2.68
C ARG A 709 -83.74 -29.02 -2.65
N PHE A 710 -83.75 -27.69 -2.62
CA PHE A 710 -82.54 -26.89 -2.49
C PHE A 710 -82.21 -26.63 -1.01
N ASP A 711 -80.92 -26.57 -0.70
CA ASP A 711 -80.44 -26.18 0.62
C ASP A 711 -80.74 -24.70 0.88
N ALA A 712 -81.03 -24.37 2.14
CA ALA A 712 -81.26 -22.99 2.56
C ALA A 712 -80.00 -22.12 2.40
N LEU A 713 -80.23 -20.83 2.11
CA LEU A 713 -79.27 -19.73 2.26
C LEU A 713 -78.64 -19.73 3.66
#